data_AF-A0A2D2MA18-F1
#
_entry.id   AF-A0A2D2MA18-F1
#
_cell.length_a   1.000
_cell.length_b   1.000
_cell.length_c   1.000
_cell.angle_alpha   90.00
_cell.angle_beta   90.00
_cell.angle_gamma   90.00
#
_symmetry.space_group_name_H-M   'P 1'
#
loop_
_entity.id
_entity.type
_entity.pdbx_description
1 polymer ?
#
loop_
_entity_poly.entity_id
_entity_poly.type
_entity_poly.pdbx_seq_one_letter_code
_entity_poly.pdbx_strand_id
1 'polypeptide(L)'
;MSCWISLGIEPTRDQDAIRSAYRTRLPEHHPETDPQGFQALREAYEAALKEARSVETADADDEQSPTRELLDAFDELFSDGARRFDPAAWRSYIERFDSVSLEVVEALRWSLLERLIDSGPISNNCARLLAERLDWQGNLLRIDNVEQVEAFIERIAQPDLFDTATISSWPPPAQIETLWYLNTLEHLYQERPLDELRDFVNQPTCLPLPNDDAWLRRLLVQLTQADVASKTLYALCAEKHRHAPDDVDWLYLLARQCSALGLEEQALSSWLRLWREHQHPQAAQWLLELCGKHQPQRLPLLIQAFDHREHFRDWPNNLSEPAQAWGSPAQRPETLTRWLNAGRQNLGGLAGAYVNWRLDGDELPLLALLLDEPDDAGLTNLYRQAWALHRGDTALLERLLAEPDSNDVLDSLVLEGLKYQAEQHLYWLQHAPIPQALTAFINAPDDSVQLNPLLGQDLALDVTQHWLRRLKAFTAAQWTRLDSAFEQELIASLPFGVKMLAVLNREGVVLPPQPDGEQLWEWHRQALFFIALMSDPLRWLTLISPALLHSMRADTGHPLSRVLPLLQRVHQQEGHFNGLLGWLSEEEPVQNDVALNLLTVPQALGSARLLSNTRLYDCVVSDYDTFSDDLLGLMLLCGVLYQDPTLDAEQHRVLLNNIAGIACSDAWFESFRDGLIKGEPVRPPREILEEQQGIDSSAFYLGVDTLRRLVLVENRTGVPRTKILRQLQQAKDDPRHGPGLRLALAALLSWSERLMLARSGSQPVSEWNMLSLNSRLGRVACAQQSLMCQGLAVFLSLASGNAQVALGIVAVTVLVQLSIILRRLHDIGFGVAMLLIGMALTIVLPFLPLVLLVLPGDSLPNRYGVPPGGEKHALEGGLQAALRRLNA
;
A
#
# COMPACT_ATOMS: atom_id res chain seq x y z
N MET A 1 -37.59 -40.62 82.15
CA MET A 1 -38.73 -40.86 83.07
C MET A 1 -39.98 -40.32 82.38
N SER A 2 -41.14 -40.97 82.53
CA SER A 2 -42.36 -40.44 81.91
C SER A 2 -42.71 -39.07 82.54
N CYS A 3 -43.28 -38.15 81.74
CA CYS A 3 -43.71 -36.82 82.18
C CYS A 3 -44.59 -36.88 83.45
N TRP A 4 -45.40 -37.93 83.59
CA TRP A 4 -46.25 -38.23 84.74
C TRP A 4 -45.47 -38.49 86.04
N ILE A 5 -44.36 -39.22 85.98
CA ILE A 5 -43.49 -39.49 87.15
C ILE A 5 -42.82 -38.19 87.62
N SER A 6 -42.37 -37.36 86.69
CA SER A 6 -41.76 -36.05 86.98
C SER A 6 -42.77 -35.04 87.57
N LEU A 7 -44.06 -35.19 87.29
CA LEU A 7 -45.15 -34.41 87.93
C LEU A 7 -45.71 -35.07 89.20
N GLY A 8 -45.44 -36.35 89.43
CA GLY A 8 -45.83 -37.08 90.64
C GLY A 8 -47.28 -37.53 90.66
N ILE A 9 -47.90 -37.63 89.49
CA ILE A 9 -49.31 -37.99 89.32
C ILE A 9 -49.42 -39.20 88.38
N GLU A 10 -50.51 -39.95 88.49
CA GLU A 10 -50.85 -40.95 87.47
C GLU A 10 -51.30 -40.28 86.16
N PRO A 11 -51.13 -40.94 85.00
CA PRO A 11 -51.59 -40.41 83.71
C PRO A 11 -53.07 -40.02 83.75
N THR A 12 -53.37 -38.73 83.53
CA THR A 12 -54.72 -38.19 83.65
C THR A 12 -55.05 -37.23 82.51
N ARG A 13 -56.35 -37.10 82.22
CA ARG A 13 -56.89 -36.24 81.16
C ARG A 13 -57.36 -34.88 81.69
N ASP A 14 -57.39 -34.71 83.01
CA ASP A 14 -57.82 -33.48 83.65
C ASP A 14 -56.69 -32.43 83.62
N GLN A 15 -56.83 -31.43 82.74
CA GLN A 15 -55.85 -30.35 82.57
C GLN A 15 -55.69 -29.52 83.85
N ASP A 16 -56.72 -29.42 84.69
CA ASP A 16 -56.65 -28.69 85.96
C ASP A 16 -55.89 -29.51 87.02
N ALA A 17 -55.98 -30.84 86.98
CA ALA A 17 -55.14 -31.72 87.79
C ALA A 17 -53.66 -31.61 87.40
N ILE A 18 -53.33 -31.57 86.10
CA ILE A 18 -51.95 -31.40 85.60
C ILE A 18 -51.38 -30.03 86.01
N ARG A 19 -52.18 -28.96 85.91
CA ARG A 19 -51.80 -27.60 86.37
C ARG A 19 -51.58 -27.54 87.88
N SER A 20 -52.42 -28.22 88.65
CA SER A 20 -52.30 -28.27 90.11
C SER A 20 -51.02 -29.01 90.55
N ALA A 21 -50.71 -30.13 89.90
CA ALA A 21 -49.48 -30.90 90.16
C ALA A 21 -48.21 -30.07 89.86
N TYR A 22 -48.19 -29.36 88.73
CA TYR A 22 -47.09 -28.45 88.37
C TYR A 22 -46.92 -27.32 89.39
N ARG A 23 -48.02 -26.66 89.81
CA ARG A 23 -47.97 -25.58 90.82
C ARG A 23 -47.49 -26.06 92.19
N THR A 24 -47.80 -27.30 92.56
CA THR A 24 -47.41 -27.87 93.85
C THR A 24 -45.91 -28.17 93.92
N ARG A 25 -45.29 -28.60 92.80
CA ARG A 25 -43.85 -28.89 92.71
C ARG A 25 -42.98 -27.69 92.34
N LEU A 26 -43.58 -26.61 91.84
CA LEU A 26 -42.87 -25.39 91.43
C LEU A 26 -41.96 -24.77 92.51
N PRO A 27 -42.33 -24.74 93.81
CA PRO A 27 -41.47 -24.17 94.85
C PRO A 27 -40.20 -24.98 95.15
N GLU A 28 -40.19 -26.29 94.85
CA GLU A 28 -39.06 -27.19 95.11
C GLU A 28 -37.92 -27.03 94.09
N HIS A 29 -38.25 -26.57 92.87
CA HIS A 29 -37.29 -26.31 91.79
C HIS A 29 -37.35 -24.84 91.38
N HIS A 30 -36.70 -23.96 92.16
CA HIS A 30 -36.70 -22.53 91.88
C HIS A 30 -35.68 -22.19 90.77
N PRO A 31 -36.03 -21.35 89.77
CA PRO A 31 -35.21 -21.12 88.58
C PRO A 31 -33.82 -20.49 88.85
N GLU A 32 -33.64 -19.82 89.99
CA GLU A 32 -32.33 -19.26 90.40
C GLU A 32 -31.43 -20.26 91.14
N THR A 33 -31.99 -21.33 91.71
CA THR A 33 -31.26 -22.29 92.57
C THR A 33 -31.08 -23.66 91.91
N ASP A 34 -32.02 -24.07 91.07
CA ASP A 34 -31.99 -25.32 90.31
C ASP A 34 -32.60 -25.12 88.90
N PRO A 35 -31.84 -24.51 87.97
CA PRO A 35 -32.32 -24.22 86.62
C PRO A 35 -32.58 -25.48 85.80
N GLN A 36 -31.79 -26.55 85.98
CA GLN A 36 -32.01 -27.83 85.28
C GLN A 36 -33.26 -28.56 85.79
N GLY A 37 -33.50 -28.58 87.10
CA GLY A 37 -34.73 -29.15 87.67
C GLY A 37 -35.98 -28.38 87.28
N PHE A 38 -35.92 -27.04 87.23
CA PHE A 38 -37.03 -26.22 86.75
C PHE A 38 -37.35 -26.47 85.28
N GLN A 39 -36.31 -26.57 84.43
CA GLN A 39 -36.48 -26.87 83.01
C GLN A 39 -37.08 -28.27 82.81
N ALA A 40 -36.58 -29.28 83.52
CA ALA A 40 -37.12 -30.64 83.45
C ALA A 40 -38.58 -30.74 83.94
N LEU A 41 -38.95 -29.99 84.99
CA LEU A 41 -40.33 -29.94 85.50
C LEU A 41 -41.26 -29.23 84.51
N ARG A 42 -40.78 -28.16 83.86
CA ARG A 42 -41.54 -27.41 82.85
C ARG A 42 -41.72 -28.21 81.56
N GLU A 43 -40.67 -28.89 81.10
CA GLU A 43 -40.76 -29.80 79.95
C GLU A 43 -41.71 -30.96 80.23
N ALA A 44 -41.71 -31.53 81.45
CA ALA A 44 -42.66 -32.56 81.84
C ALA A 44 -44.11 -32.05 81.88
N TYR A 45 -44.34 -30.82 82.35
CA TYR A 45 -45.64 -30.17 82.34
C TYR A 45 -46.16 -29.91 80.92
N GLU A 46 -45.32 -29.36 80.06
CA GLU A 46 -45.66 -29.10 78.66
C GLU A 46 -45.88 -30.41 77.88
N ALA A 47 -45.08 -31.44 78.15
CA ALA A 47 -45.27 -32.77 77.57
C ALA A 47 -46.56 -33.44 78.07
N ALA A 48 -46.91 -33.34 79.35
CA ALA A 48 -48.17 -33.91 79.88
C ALA A 48 -49.41 -33.17 79.36
N LEU A 49 -49.35 -31.84 79.22
CA LEU A 49 -50.40 -31.08 78.56
C LEU A 49 -50.51 -31.40 77.07
N LYS A 50 -49.37 -31.61 76.40
CA LYS A 50 -49.34 -32.02 75.01
C LYS A 50 -49.90 -33.42 74.86
N GLU A 51 -49.60 -34.37 75.74
CA GLU A 51 -50.14 -35.74 75.70
C GLU A 51 -51.65 -35.76 76.02
N ALA A 52 -52.11 -34.91 76.95
CA ALA A 52 -53.53 -34.73 77.24
C ALA A 52 -54.30 -34.07 76.06
N ARG A 53 -53.63 -33.21 75.26
CA ARG A 53 -54.21 -32.57 74.06
C ARG A 53 -54.03 -33.36 72.77
N SER A 54 -52.94 -34.11 72.62
CA SER A 54 -52.58 -34.79 71.38
C SER A 54 -53.49 -35.98 71.10
N VAL A 55 -54.18 -36.50 72.12
CA VAL A 55 -55.25 -37.50 71.93
C VAL A 55 -56.62 -36.83 71.67
N GLU A 56 -56.78 -35.53 71.96
CA GLU A 56 -57.95 -34.74 71.51
C GLU A 56 -57.83 -34.25 70.05
N THR A 57 -56.62 -34.25 69.47
CA THR A 57 -56.38 -33.87 68.06
C THR A 57 -55.92 -35.03 67.16
N ALA A 58 -55.97 -36.28 67.64
CA ALA A 58 -55.64 -37.47 66.85
C ALA A 58 -56.81 -38.46 66.68
N ASP A 59 -58.01 -38.14 67.21
CA ASP A 59 -59.22 -38.97 67.08
C ASP A 59 -60.44 -38.17 66.54
N ALA A 60 -60.21 -37.13 65.73
CA ALA A 60 -61.28 -36.46 64.99
C ALA A 60 -60.81 -36.06 63.57
N ASP A 61 -61.25 -36.85 62.59
CA ASP A 61 -61.38 -36.56 61.15
C ASP A 61 -60.15 -36.11 60.34
N ASP A 62 -59.20 -37.02 60.07
CA ASP A 62 -58.06 -36.73 59.17
C ASP A 62 -57.79 -37.78 58.07
N GLU A 63 -58.78 -38.62 57.74
CA GLU A 63 -58.71 -39.51 56.56
C GLU A 63 -59.53 -39.01 55.34
N GLN A 64 -60.29 -37.89 55.45
CA GLN A 64 -61.15 -37.36 54.36
C GLN A 64 -61.29 -35.82 54.38
N SER A 65 -60.18 -35.07 54.38
CA SER A 65 -60.25 -33.63 54.13
C SER A 65 -60.35 -33.35 52.63
N PRO A 66 -61.32 -32.54 52.15
CA PRO A 66 -61.46 -32.22 50.72
C PRO A 66 -60.21 -31.54 50.13
N THR A 67 -59.39 -30.90 50.97
CA THR A 67 -58.08 -30.36 50.59
C THR A 67 -57.10 -31.47 50.23
N ARG A 68 -57.03 -32.54 51.03
CA ARG A 68 -56.12 -33.69 50.79
C ARG A 68 -56.52 -34.43 49.53
N GLU A 69 -57.81 -34.68 49.33
CA GLU A 69 -58.34 -35.35 48.13
C GLU A 69 -58.00 -34.58 46.84
N LEU A 70 -58.08 -33.25 46.86
CA LEU A 70 -57.73 -32.42 45.70
C LEU A 70 -56.23 -32.34 45.45
N LEU A 71 -55.39 -32.45 46.48
CA LEU A 71 -53.93 -32.54 46.33
C LEU A 71 -53.52 -33.93 45.82
N ASP A 72 -54.12 -35.00 46.32
CA ASP A 72 -53.85 -36.37 45.84
C ASP A 72 -54.32 -36.52 44.39
N ALA A 73 -55.49 -35.96 44.03
CA ALA A 73 -55.96 -35.93 42.65
C ALA A 73 -55.07 -35.11 41.71
N PHE A 74 -54.41 -34.06 42.24
CA PHE A 74 -53.40 -33.31 41.50
C PHE A 74 -52.14 -34.14 41.28
N ASP A 75 -51.65 -34.82 42.32
CA ASP A 75 -50.48 -35.70 42.20
C ASP A 75 -50.73 -36.86 41.24
N GLU A 76 -51.95 -37.41 41.20
CA GLU A 76 -52.37 -38.42 40.21
C GLU A 76 -52.36 -37.87 38.78
N LEU A 77 -52.91 -36.66 38.57
CA LEU A 77 -52.88 -35.98 37.27
C LEU A 77 -51.43 -35.74 36.82
N PHE A 78 -50.57 -35.37 37.76
CA PHE A 78 -49.18 -34.99 37.52
C PHE A 78 -48.24 -36.19 37.29
N SER A 79 -48.53 -37.31 37.95
CA SER A 79 -47.78 -38.56 37.81
C SER A 79 -48.08 -39.29 36.50
N ASP A 80 -49.22 -39.01 35.87
CA ASP A 80 -49.62 -39.56 34.58
C ASP A 80 -49.01 -38.76 33.42
N GLY A 81 -48.04 -39.36 32.74
CA GLY A 81 -47.32 -38.74 31.62
C GLY A 81 -48.23 -38.32 30.45
N ALA A 82 -49.37 -38.99 30.24
CA ALA A 82 -50.31 -38.64 29.17
C ALA A 82 -51.20 -37.45 29.55
N ARG A 83 -51.62 -37.38 30.82
CA ARG A 83 -52.56 -36.34 31.31
C ARG A 83 -51.87 -35.05 31.74
N ARG A 84 -50.61 -35.11 32.16
CA ARG A 84 -49.82 -33.95 32.61
C ARG A 84 -49.72 -32.83 31.57
N PHE A 85 -49.73 -33.18 30.28
CA PHE A 85 -49.62 -32.22 29.17
C PHE A 85 -50.92 -32.03 28.38
N ASP A 86 -52.04 -32.60 28.84
CA ASP A 86 -53.34 -32.49 28.19
C ASP A 86 -54.19 -31.37 28.85
N PRO A 87 -54.46 -30.25 28.14
CA PRO A 87 -55.30 -29.18 28.66
C PRO A 87 -56.72 -29.64 29.07
N ALA A 88 -57.27 -30.69 28.45
CA ALA A 88 -58.60 -31.21 28.80
C ALA A 88 -58.60 -31.89 30.18
N ALA A 89 -57.56 -32.65 30.50
CA ALA A 89 -57.39 -33.26 31.81
C ALA A 89 -57.23 -32.21 32.93
N TRP A 90 -56.54 -31.11 32.66
CA TRP A 90 -56.40 -29.98 33.59
C TRP A 90 -57.71 -29.22 33.80
N ARG A 91 -58.52 -29.01 32.74
CA ARG A 91 -59.87 -28.45 32.88
C ARG A 91 -60.78 -29.34 33.72
N SER A 92 -60.73 -30.66 33.49
CA SER A 92 -61.51 -31.63 34.27
C SER A 92 -61.10 -31.67 35.75
N TYR A 93 -59.82 -31.41 36.05
CA TYR A 93 -59.34 -31.23 37.42
C TYR A 93 -59.85 -29.92 38.03
N ILE A 94 -59.76 -28.82 37.28
CA ILE A 94 -60.23 -27.48 37.71
C ILE A 94 -61.73 -27.46 38.01
N GLU A 95 -62.56 -28.18 37.23
CA GLU A 95 -64.00 -28.32 37.47
C GLU A 95 -64.32 -28.92 38.85
N ARG A 96 -63.40 -29.71 39.44
CA ARG A 96 -63.59 -30.25 40.80
C ARG A 96 -63.63 -29.15 41.86
N PHE A 97 -62.98 -28.01 41.62
CA PHE A 97 -63.03 -26.87 42.55
C PHE A 97 -64.42 -26.26 42.66
N ASP A 98 -65.29 -26.43 41.65
CA ASP A 98 -66.67 -25.92 41.69
C ASP A 98 -67.53 -26.68 42.71
N SER A 99 -67.11 -27.88 43.11
CA SER A 99 -67.79 -28.72 44.09
C SER A 99 -67.37 -28.47 45.53
N VAL A 100 -66.42 -27.55 45.77
CA VAL A 100 -65.78 -27.32 47.06
C VAL A 100 -65.92 -25.86 47.50
N SER A 101 -65.86 -25.61 48.82
CA SER A 101 -65.98 -24.27 49.41
C SER A 101 -64.80 -23.36 49.07
N LEU A 102 -65.03 -22.03 49.11
CA LEU A 102 -64.00 -21.02 48.83
C LEU A 102 -62.81 -21.12 49.80
N GLU A 103 -63.05 -21.46 51.07
CA GLU A 103 -62.00 -21.61 52.10
C GLU A 103 -61.00 -22.72 51.75
N VAL A 104 -61.48 -23.83 51.16
CA VAL A 104 -60.61 -24.93 50.71
C VAL A 104 -59.82 -24.53 49.47
N VAL A 105 -60.42 -23.79 48.52
CA VAL A 105 -59.71 -23.28 47.34
C VAL A 105 -58.63 -22.26 47.73
N GLU A 106 -58.91 -21.39 48.70
CA GLU A 106 -57.91 -20.46 49.24
C GLU A 106 -56.76 -21.20 49.94
N ALA A 107 -57.06 -22.26 50.71
CA ALA A 107 -56.04 -23.10 51.34
C ALA A 107 -55.15 -23.85 50.32
N LEU A 108 -55.70 -24.23 49.16
CA LEU A 108 -54.97 -24.93 48.10
C LEU A 108 -54.10 -24.03 47.22
N ARG A 109 -54.41 -22.73 47.14
CA ARG A 109 -53.84 -21.78 46.17
C ARG A 109 -52.32 -21.82 46.10
N TRP A 110 -51.68 -21.70 47.27
CA TRP A 110 -50.22 -21.63 47.36
C TRP A 110 -49.59 -23.02 47.41
N SER A 111 -50.26 -24.01 47.99
CA SER A 111 -49.79 -25.40 48.00
C SER A 111 -49.71 -26.01 46.60
N LEU A 112 -50.66 -25.70 45.71
CA LEU A 112 -50.60 -26.12 44.31
C LEU A 112 -49.53 -25.35 43.52
N LEU A 113 -49.31 -24.07 43.83
CA LEU A 113 -48.22 -23.29 43.22
C LEU A 113 -46.85 -23.84 43.60
N GLU A 114 -46.62 -24.11 44.89
CA GLU A 114 -45.37 -24.68 45.41
C GLU A 114 -45.09 -26.04 44.76
N ARG A 115 -46.09 -26.93 44.72
CA ARG A 115 -45.99 -28.22 44.01
C ARG A 115 -45.65 -28.03 42.54
N LEU A 116 -46.23 -27.05 41.86
CA LEU A 116 -45.92 -26.78 40.46
C LEU A 116 -44.49 -26.30 40.25
N ILE A 117 -44.01 -25.40 41.10
CA ILE A 117 -42.63 -24.88 41.03
C ILE A 117 -41.62 -26.01 41.29
N ASP A 118 -41.88 -26.86 42.29
CA ASP A 118 -40.98 -27.97 42.66
C ASP A 118 -40.95 -29.10 41.63
N SER A 119 -41.96 -29.17 40.76
CA SER A 119 -42.20 -30.30 39.88
C SER A 119 -41.50 -30.24 38.51
N GLY A 120 -40.71 -29.20 38.27
CA GLY A 120 -39.91 -28.99 37.07
C GLY A 120 -40.69 -28.40 35.89
N PRO A 121 -40.19 -28.55 34.65
CA PRO A 121 -40.83 -28.01 33.45
C PRO A 121 -42.19 -28.67 33.18
N ILE A 122 -43.15 -27.86 32.75
CA ILE A 122 -44.53 -28.25 32.41
C ILE A 122 -45.03 -27.43 31.23
N SER A 123 -46.17 -27.83 30.66
CA SER A 123 -46.87 -27.00 29.67
C SER A 123 -47.31 -25.68 30.30
N ASN A 124 -46.88 -24.58 29.70
CA ASN A 124 -47.29 -23.23 30.04
C ASN A 124 -48.82 -23.08 29.91
N ASN A 125 -49.42 -23.68 28.88
CA ASN A 125 -50.87 -23.65 28.70
C ASN A 125 -51.62 -24.33 29.86
N CYS A 126 -51.17 -25.50 30.29
CA CYS A 126 -51.77 -26.22 31.41
C CYS A 126 -51.59 -25.47 32.74
N ALA A 127 -50.38 -24.95 32.98
CA ALA A 127 -50.07 -24.13 34.16
C ALA A 127 -50.95 -22.87 34.22
N ARG A 128 -51.15 -22.21 33.08
CA ARG A 128 -51.95 -21.00 32.96
C ARG A 128 -53.42 -21.25 33.27
N LEU A 129 -53.99 -22.37 32.85
CA LEU A 129 -55.38 -22.73 33.20
C LEU A 129 -55.58 -22.78 34.72
N LEU A 130 -54.60 -23.33 35.45
CA LEU A 130 -54.66 -23.36 36.91
C LEU A 130 -54.41 -21.98 37.53
N ALA A 131 -53.45 -21.23 36.98
CA ALA A 131 -53.11 -19.86 37.43
C ALA A 131 -54.30 -18.90 37.30
N GLU A 132 -55.04 -18.98 36.20
CA GLU A 132 -56.26 -18.18 35.95
C GLU A 132 -57.37 -18.56 36.92
N ARG A 133 -57.59 -19.86 37.18
CA ARG A 133 -58.62 -20.32 38.12
C ARG A 133 -58.33 -19.90 39.55
N LEU A 134 -57.07 -19.99 39.96
CA LEU A 134 -56.61 -19.67 41.32
C LEU A 134 -56.22 -18.19 41.50
N ASP A 135 -56.36 -17.36 40.45
CA ASP A 135 -56.07 -15.91 40.45
C ASP A 135 -54.79 -15.55 41.21
N TRP A 136 -53.66 -16.18 40.84
CA TRP A 136 -52.38 -15.91 41.50
C TRP A 136 -51.92 -14.47 41.29
N GLN A 137 -52.16 -13.89 40.12
CA GLN A 137 -51.79 -12.51 39.79
C GLN A 137 -52.53 -11.48 40.68
N GLY A 138 -53.84 -11.67 40.92
CA GLY A 138 -54.60 -10.78 41.80
C GLY A 138 -54.24 -10.89 43.29
N ASN A 139 -53.47 -11.91 43.67
CA ASN A 139 -53.18 -12.23 45.07
C ASN A 139 -51.67 -12.23 45.43
N LEU A 140 -50.83 -11.63 44.56
CA LEU A 140 -49.38 -11.51 44.76
C LEU A 140 -48.98 -10.84 46.09
N LEU A 141 -49.76 -9.88 46.59
CA LEU A 141 -49.47 -9.19 47.85
C LEU A 141 -49.59 -10.08 49.12
N ARG A 142 -50.09 -11.32 48.98
CA ARG A 142 -50.33 -12.26 50.09
C ARG A 142 -49.22 -13.30 50.27
N ILE A 143 -48.14 -13.23 49.46
CA ILE A 143 -47.00 -14.16 49.54
C ILE A 143 -45.71 -13.39 49.82
N ASP A 144 -44.77 -14.01 50.55
CA ASP A 144 -43.48 -13.41 50.88
C ASP A 144 -42.49 -13.40 49.69
N ASN A 145 -42.62 -14.34 48.73
CA ASN A 145 -41.72 -14.52 47.59
C ASN A 145 -42.31 -13.97 46.27
N VAL A 146 -42.71 -12.69 46.26
CA VAL A 146 -43.41 -12.05 45.12
C VAL A 146 -42.64 -12.18 43.80
N GLU A 147 -41.33 -11.91 43.80
CA GLU A 147 -40.49 -11.92 42.60
C GLU A 147 -40.45 -13.29 41.90
N GLN A 148 -40.38 -14.39 42.66
CA GLN A 148 -40.35 -15.75 42.11
C GLN A 148 -41.69 -16.12 41.48
N VAL A 149 -42.80 -15.70 42.10
CA VAL A 149 -44.15 -15.97 41.59
C VAL A 149 -44.46 -15.11 40.39
N GLU A 150 -44.08 -13.83 40.39
CA GLU A 150 -44.18 -12.95 39.22
C GLU A 150 -43.41 -13.52 38.03
N ALA A 151 -42.13 -13.90 38.21
CA ALA A 151 -41.34 -14.52 37.15
C ALA A 151 -41.97 -15.82 36.63
N PHE A 152 -42.58 -16.63 37.50
CA PHE A 152 -43.29 -17.83 37.10
C PHE A 152 -44.55 -17.51 36.28
N ILE A 153 -45.36 -16.53 36.70
CA ILE A 153 -46.57 -16.09 35.99
C ILE A 153 -46.22 -15.52 34.61
N GLU A 154 -45.17 -14.69 34.53
CA GLU A 154 -44.67 -14.15 33.27
C GLU A 154 -44.21 -15.27 32.32
N ARG A 155 -43.52 -16.29 32.84
CA ARG A 155 -43.07 -17.45 32.06
C ARG A 155 -44.24 -18.24 31.48
N ILE A 156 -45.26 -18.57 32.28
CA ILE A 156 -46.42 -19.36 31.81
C ILE A 156 -47.38 -18.55 30.92
N ALA A 157 -47.25 -17.22 30.89
CA ALA A 157 -47.99 -16.39 29.94
C ALA A 157 -47.51 -16.58 28.50
N GLN A 158 -46.27 -17.02 28.30
CA GLN A 158 -45.71 -17.35 27.00
C GLN A 158 -46.30 -18.66 26.45
N PRO A 159 -46.47 -18.80 25.12
CA PRO A 159 -46.90 -20.08 24.54
C PRO A 159 -45.86 -21.18 24.80
N ASP A 160 -46.30 -22.44 24.72
CA ASP A 160 -45.40 -23.59 24.74
C ASP A 160 -44.48 -23.57 23.51
N LEU A 161 -43.25 -24.10 23.67
CA LEU A 161 -42.23 -24.09 22.61
C LEU A 161 -42.62 -24.90 21.37
N PHE A 162 -43.40 -25.96 21.57
CA PHE A 162 -43.87 -26.90 20.56
C PHE A 162 -45.20 -27.52 21.03
N ASP A 163 -45.87 -28.27 20.16
CA ASP A 163 -47.08 -29.01 20.56
C ASP A 163 -46.76 -30.12 21.57
N THR A 164 -47.12 -29.91 22.85
CA THR A 164 -46.85 -30.85 23.95
C THR A 164 -47.60 -32.17 23.81
N ALA A 165 -48.60 -32.26 22.93
CA ALA A 165 -49.25 -33.53 22.61
C ALA A 165 -48.28 -34.55 22.00
N THR A 166 -47.25 -34.08 21.26
CA THR A 166 -46.26 -34.93 20.60
C THR A 166 -45.43 -35.78 21.57
N ILE A 167 -45.29 -35.34 22.83
CA ILE A 167 -44.50 -36.02 23.87
C ILE A 167 -45.36 -36.71 24.93
N SER A 168 -46.69 -36.58 24.87
CA SER A 168 -47.63 -37.15 25.86
C SER A 168 -47.49 -38.66 26.09
N SER A 169 -47.06 -39.40 25.06
CA SER A 169 -46.85 -40.86 25.14
C SER A 169 -45.53 -41.28 25.78
N TRP A 170 -44.65 -40.33 26.11
CA TRP A 170 -43.31 -40.62 26.61
C TRP A 170 -43.30 -40.84 28.14
N PRO A 171 -42.28 -41.53 28.69
CA PRO A 171 -42.10 -41.62 30.13
C PRO A 171 -41.89 -40.22 30.76
N PRO A 172 -42.43 -39.94 31.97
CA PRO A 172 -42.29 -38.64 32.62
C PRO A 172 -40.86 -38.09 32.73
N PRO A 173 -39.83 -38.91 33.05
CA PRO A 173 -38.45 -38.42 33.07
C PRO A 173 -37.98 -37.88 31.70
N ALA A 174 -38.37 -38.53 30.59
CA ALA A 174 -38.01 -38.08 29.25
C ALA A 174 -38.71 -36.76 28.88
N GLN A 175 -39.97 -36.59 29.31
CA GLN A 175 -40.71 -35.34 29.09
C GLN A 175 -40.07 -34.16 29.84
N ILE A 176 -39.73 -34.36 31.12
CA ILE A 176 -39.09 -33.36 31.98
C ILE A 176 -37.73 -32.94 31.43
N GLU A 177 -36.85 -33.91 31.14
CA GLU A 177 -35.49 -33.63 30.66
C GLU A 177 -35.49 -32.98 29.28
N THR A 178 -36.34 -33.43 28.36
CA THR A 178 -36.46 -32.78 27.04
C THR A 178 -36.98 -31.35 27.18
N LEU A 179 -38.03 -31.11 27.96
CA LEU A 179 -38.54 -29.74 28.16
C LEU A 179 -37.53 -28.84 28.86
N TRP A 180 -36.80 -29.35 29.86
CA TRP A 180 -35.73 -28.60 30.51
C TRP A 180 -34.66 -28.20 29.50
N TYR A 181 -34.16 -29.15 28.73
CA TYR A 181 -33.12 -28.92 27.73
C TYR A 181 -33.58 -27.91 26.66
N LEU A 182 -34.79 -28.06 26.15
CA LEU A 182 -35.33 -27.19 25.10
C LEU A 182 -35.62 -25.76 25.58
N ASN A 183 -36.16 -25.60 26.79
CA ASN A 183 -36.32 -24.27 27.40
C ASN A 183 -34.97 -23.62 27.68
N THR A 184 -33.98 -24.39 28.11
CA THR A 184 -32.62 -23.90 28.33
C THR A 184 -31.99 -23.46 27.01
N LEU A 185 -32.13 -24.25 25.95
CA LEU A 185 -31.64 -23.91 24.61
C LEU A 185 -32.27 -22.59 24.11
N GLU A 186 -33.58 -22.45 24.26
CA GLU A 186 -34.29 -21.23 23.85
C GLU A 186 -33.84 -20.01 24.67
N HIS A 187 -33.68 -20.17 25.98
CA HIS A 187 -33.18 -19.11 26.86
C HIS A 187 -31.76 -18.68 26.49
N LEU A 188 -30.85 -19.65 26.26
CA LEU A 188 -29.48 -19.36 25.83
C LEU A 188 -29.44 -18.63 24.49
N TYR A 189 -30.32 -18.97 23.55
CA TYR A 189 -30.41 -18.28 22.26
C TYR A 189 -30.90 -16.83 22.38
N GLN A 190 -31.85 -16.56 23.27
CA GLN A 190 -32.45 -15.22 23.43
C GLN A 190 -31.60 -14.29 24.30
N GLU A 191 -31.04 -14.80 25.40
CA GLU A 191 -30.49 -13.97 26.47
C GLU A 191 -28.95 -14.03 26.56
N ARG A 192 -28.29 -14.94 25.83
CA ARG A 192 -26.85 -15.20 25.95
C ARG A 192 -26.13 -15.15 24.60
N PRO A 193 -24.80 -14.95 24.59
CA PRO A 193 -24.00 -15.04 23.36
C PRO A 193 -24.11 -16.43 22.71
N LEU A 194 -24.10 -16.49 21.37
CA LEU A 194 -24.21 -17.73 20.60
C LEU A 194 -23.09 -18.76 20.92
N ASP A 195 -21.96 -18.31 21.44
CA ASP A 195 -20.87 -19.18 21.88
C ASP A 195 -21.29 -20.09 23.05
N GLU A 196 -22.00 -19.55 24.05
CA GLU A 196 -22.50 -20.34 25.19
C GLU A 196 -23.55 -21.36 24.75
N LEU A 197 -24.41 -20.98 23.79
CA LEU A 197 -25.38 -21.89 23.18
C LEU A 197 -24.68 -23.05 22.47
N ARG A 198 -23.66 -22.75 21.66
CA ARG A 198 -22.86 -23.76 20.96
C ARG A 198 -22.17 -24.70 21.94
N ASP A 199 -21.57 -24.17 23.02
CA ASP A 199 -20.92 -24.98 24.05
C ASP A 199 -21.91 -25.90 24.75
N PHE A 200 -23.12 -25.42 25.06
CA PHE A 200 -24.19 -26.21 25.66
C PHE A 200 -24.66 -27.34 24.74
N VAL A 201 -24.92 -27.06 23.46
CA VAL A 201 -25.41 -28.06 22.48
C VAL A 201 -24.35 -29.13 22.19
N ASN A 202 -23.06 -28.78 22.25
CA ASN A 202 -21.98 -29.73 22.02
C ASN A 202 -21.69 -30.64 23.23
N GLN A 203 -22.38 -30.46 24.36
CA GLN A 203 -22.26 -31.36 25.50
C GLN A 203 -22.80 -32.76 25.13
N PRO A 204 -22.10 -33.86 25.49
CA PRO A 204 -22.56 -35.22 25.21
C PRO A 204 -23.89 -35.52 25.90
N THR A 205 -24.99 -35.35 25.17
CA THR A 205 -26.36 -35.55 25.66
C THR A 205 -27.13 -36.46 24.70
N CYS A 206 -28.09 -37.22 25.22
CA CYS A 206 -28.96 -38.08 24.43
C CYS A 206 -30.40 -37.85 24.89
N LEU A 207 -31.15 -37.07 24.12
CA LEU A 207 -32.52 -36.69 24.42
C LEU A 207 -33.42 -36.95 23.21
N PRO A 208 -34.66 -37.44 23.41
CA PRO A 208 -35.65 -37.53 22.35
C PRO A 208 -36.13 -36.13 21.96
N LEU A 209 -36.26 -35.88 20.65
CA LEU A 209 -36.75 -34.61 20.10
C LEU A 209 -38.23 -34.74 19.70
N PRO A 210 -39.07 -33.73 19.97
CA PRO A 210 -40.48 -33.74 19.59
C PRO A 210 -40.61 -33.71 18.06
N ASN A 211 -41.59 -34.45 17.54
CA ASN A 211 -41.90 -34.49 16.11
C ASN A 211 -42.85 -33.34 15.74
N ASP A 212 -42.36 -32.11 15.85
CA ASP A 212 -43.06 -30.88 15.47
C ASP A 212 -42.24 -30.15 14.39
N ASP A 213 -42.79 -30.06 13.17
CA ASP A 213 -42.13 -29.45 12.02
C ASP A 213 -41.81 -27.97 12.23
N ALA A 214 -42.69 -27.22 12.90
CA ALA A 214 -42.50 -25.78 13.10
C ALA A 214 -41.36 -25.53 14.09
N TRP A 215 -41.35 -26.30 15.18
CA TRP A 215 -40.30 -26.24 16.18
C TRP A 215 -38.95 -26.74 15.62
N LEU A 216 -38.93 -27.85 14.88
CA LEU A 216 -37.71 -28.37 14.24
C LEU A 216 -37.09 -27.35 13.30
N ARG A 217 -37.91 -26.59 12.54
CA ARG A 217 -37.44 -25.49 11.70
C ARG A 217 -36.79 -24.38 12.52
N ARG A 218 -37.40 -23.97 13.64
CA ARG A 218 -36.84 -22.96 14.56
C ARG A 218 -35.50 -23.43 15.14
N LEU A 219 -35.45 -24.65 15.64
CA LEU A 219 -34.22 -25.24 16.19
C LEU A 219 -33.11 -25.25 15.14
N LEU A 220 -33.43 -25.66 13.91
CA LEU A 220 -32.46 -25.71 12.83
C LEU A 220 -31.85 -24.32 12.54
N VAL A 221 -32.68 -23.28 12.51
CA VAL A 221 -32.20 -21.89 12.32
C VAL A 221 -31.28 -21.48 13.46
N GLN A 222 -31.69 -21.72 14.72
CA GLN A 222 -30.90 -21.37 15.91
C GLN A 222 -29.52 -22.05 15.89
N LEU A 223 -29.50 -23.37 15.66
CA LEU A 223 -28.26 -24.15 15.63
C LEU A 223 -27.36 -23.76 14.45
N THR A 224 -27.95 -23.45 13.29
CA THR A 224 -27.18 -23.01 12.12
C THR A 224 -26.59 -21.61 12.31
N GLN A 225 -27.30 -20.70 12.99
CA GLN A 225 -26.78 -19.38 13.34
C GLN A 225 -25.65 -19.44 14.37
N ALA A 226 -25.70 -20.42 15.28
CA ALA A 226 -24.63 -20.70 16.24
C ALA A 226 -23.45 -21.48 15.64
N ASP A 227 -23.43 -21.69 14.32
CA ASP A 227 -22.43 -22.48 13.59
C ASP A 227 -22.23 -23.90 14.18
N VAL A 228 -23.31 -24.54 14.65
CA VAL A 228 -23.31 -25.92 15.14
C VAL A 228 -23.41 -26.87 13.94
N ALA A 229 -22.35 -27.65 13.73
CA ALA A 229 -22.25 -28.59 12.62
C ALA A 229 -23.01 -29.90 12.92
N SER A 230 -23.98 -30.27 12.09
CA SER A 230 -24.70 -31.54 12.24
C SER A 230 -25.05 -32.20 10.91
N LYS A 231 -24.69 -33.48 10.77
CA LYS A 231 -25.03 -34.30 9.60
C LYS A 231 -26.54 -34.46 9.42
N THR A 232 -27.29 -34.52 10.54
CA THR A 232 -28.75 -34.67 10.53
C THR A 232 -29.42 -33.39 10.06
N LEU A 233 -28.97 -32.23 10.56
CA LEU A 233 -29.49 -30.92 10.11
C LEU A 233 -29.19 -30.68 8.64
N TYR A 234 -27.97 -31.00 8.21
CA TYR A 234 -27.60 -30.96 6.80
C TYR A 234 -28.51 -31.81 5.92
N ALA A 235 -28.78 -33.07 6.30
CA ALA A 235 -29.67 -33.94 5.54
C ALA A 235 -31.09 -33.36 5.43
N LEU A 236 -31.59 -32.76 6.51
CA LEU A 236 -32.90 -32.10 6.53
C LEU A 236 -32.94 -30.85 5.64
N CYS A 237 -31.91 -29.99 5.70
CA CYS A 237 -31.75 -28.85 4.79
C CYS A 237 -31.72 -29.32 3.33
N ALA A 238 -30.96 -30.37 3.03
CA ALA A 238 -30.81 -30.90 1.67
C ALA A 238 -32.11 -31.53 1.14
N GLU A 239 -32.92 -32.14 1.99
CA GLU A 239 -34.26 -32.61 1.63
C GLU A 239 -35.22 -31.46 1.36
N LYS A 240 -35.29 -30.47 2.27
CA LYS A 240 -36.19 -29.33 2.12
C LYS A 240 -35.82 -28.48 0.89
N HIS A 241 -34.53 -28.22 0.66
CA HIS A 241 -34.07 -27.54 -0.56
C HIS A 241 -34.38 -28.34 -1.84
N ARG A 242 -34.32 -29.68 -1.81
CA ARG A 242 -34.77 -30.50 -2.96
C ARG A 242 -36.26 -30.34 -3.27
N HIS A 243 -37.09 -30.13 -2.25
CA HIS A 243 -38.52 -29.89 -2.42
C HIS A 243 -38.85 -28.45 -2.83
N ALA A 244 -38.04 -27.47 -2.40
CA ALA A 244 -38.18 -26.05 -2.71
C ALA A 244 -36.83 -25.44 -3.11
N PRO A 245 -36.37 -25.64 -4.37
CA PRO A 245 -35.04 -25.23 -4.82
C PRO A 245 -34.88 -23.71 -5.04
N ASP A 246 -35.99 -22.98 -5.06
CA ASP A 246 -36.02 -21.52 -5.26
C ASP A 246 -36.16 -20.76 -3.92
N ASP A 247 -36.26 -21.48 -2.79
CA ASP A 247 -36.35 -20.87 -1.47
C ASP A 247 -34.95 -20.49 -0.95
N VAL A 248 -34.73 -19.18 -0.83
CA VAL A 248 -33.45 -18.58 -0.43
C VAL A 248 -33.05 -18.97 0.99
N ASP A 249 -34.01 -19.10 1.90
CA ASP A 249 -33.74 -19.41 3.30
C ASP A 249 -33.16 -20.82 3.43
N TRP A 250 -33.72 -21.79 2.71
CA TRP A 250 -33.20 -23.15 2.71
C TRP A 250 -31.84 -23.27 2.05
N LEU A 251 -31.59 -22.52 0.96
CA LEU A 251 -30.28 -22.47 0.32
C LEU A 251 -29.23 -21.86 1.26
N TYR A 252 -29.57 -20.80 1.99
CA TYR A 252 -28.71 -20.18 3.00
C TYR A 252 -28.37 -21.14 4.14
N LEU A 253 -29.38 -21.80 4.72
CA LEU A 253 -29.18 -22.76 5.81
C LEU A 253 -28.34 -23.97 5.37
N LEU A 254 -28.57 -24.46 4.15
CA LEU A 254 -27.76 -25.51 3.54
C LEU A 254 -26.30 -25.06 3.38
N ALA A 255 -26.06 -23.86 2.85
CA ALA A 255 -24.72 -23.32 2.64
C ALA A 255 -23.94 -23.20 3.97
N ARG A 256 -24.60 -22.68 5.02
CA ARG A 256 -24.04 -22.59 6.38
C ARG A 256 -23.70 -23.95 6.96
N GLN A 257 -24.60 -24.94 6.87
CA GLN A 257 -24.34 -26.29 7.37
C GLN A 257 -23.21 -26.98 6.60
N CYS A 258 -23.12 -26.81 5.28
CA CYS A 258 -22.00 -27.29 4.48
C CYS A 258 -20.68 -26.69 4.97
N SER A 259 -20.65 -25.37 5.22
CA SER A 259 -19.46 -24.68 5.73
C SER A 259 -19.07 -25.17 7.13
N ALA A 260 -20.02 -25.34 8.04
CA ALA A 260 -19.77 -25.82 9.41
C ALA A 260 -19.25 -27.27 9.42
N LEU A 261 -19.71 -28.11 8.49
CA LEU A 261 -19.25 -29.50 8.33
C LEU A 261 -17.91 -29.63 7.57
N GLY A 262 -17.36 -28.53 7.04
CA GLY A 262 -16.14 -28.55 6.22
C GLY A 262 -16.33 -29.12 4.81
N LEU A 263 -17.56 -29.14 4.30
CA LEU A 263 -17.90 -29.61 2.94
C LEU A 263 -17.71 -28.46 1.93
N GLU A 264 -16.45 -28.07 1.70
CA GLU A 264 -16.09 -26.83 0.99
C GLU A 264 -16.66 -26.74 -0.44
N GLU A 265 -16.62 -27.80 -1.24
CA GLU A 265 -17.15 -27.78 -2.63
C GLU A 265 -18.67 -27.55 -2.68
N GLN A 266 -19.40 -28.17 -1.76
CA GLN A 266 -20.85 -28.06 -1.66
C GLN A 266 -21.26 -26.71 -1.07
N ALA A 267 -20.48 -26.21 -0.11
CA ALA A 267 -20.62 -24.85 0.39
C ALA A 267 -20.38 -23.85 -0.73
N LEU A 268 -19.30 -24.00 -1.50
CA LEU A 268 -18.93 -23.11 -2.59
C LEU A 268 -20.05 -22.99 -3.62
N SER A 269 -20.61 -24.10 -4.10
CA SER A 269 -21.71 -24.05 -5.07
C SER A 269 -22.96 -23.34 -4.52
N SER A 270 -23.29 -23.56 -3.25
CA SER A 270 -24.44 -22.92 -2.59
C SER A 270 -24.22 -21.42 -2.38
N TRP A 271 -23.03 -21.02 -1.90
CA TRP A 271 -22.65 -19.62 -1.68
C TRP A 271 -22.54 -18.84 -2.99
N LEU A 272 -22.00 -19.46 -4.05
CA LEU A 272 -21.96 -18.84 -5.38
C LEU A 272 -23.36 -18.56 -5.94
N ARG A 273 -24.29 -19.50 -5.76
CA ARG A 273 -25.68 -19.32 -6.18
C ARG A 273 -26.35 -18.18 -5.40
N LEU A 274 -26.19 -18.16 -4.08
CA LEU A 274 -26.69 -17.07 -3.22
C LEU A 274 -26.12 -15.70 -3.62
N TRP A 275 -24.86 -15.65 -4.03
CA TRP A 275 -24.25 -14.42 -4.52
C TRP A 275 -24.81 -14.00 -5.88
N ARG A 276 -24.81 -14.90 -6.88
CA ARG A 276 -25.23 -14.59 -8.25
C ARG A 276 -26.72 -14.24 -8.37
N GLU A 277 -27.58 -14.96 -7.66
CA GLU A 277 -29.04 -14.79 -7.76
C GLU A 277 -29.57 -13.72 -6.79
N HIS A 278 -28.98 -13.60 -5.59
CA HIS A 278 -29.55 -12.79 -4.50
C HIS A 278 -28.59 -11.78 -3.87
N GLN A 279 -27.31 -11.75 -4.28
CA GLN A 279 -26.29 -10.84 -3.76
C GLN A 279 -26.18 -10.84 -2.22
N HIS A 280 -26.36 -12.03 -1.61
CA HIS A 280 -26.41 -12.15 -0.16
C HIS A 280 -25.08 -11.71 0.49
N PRO A 281 -25.09 -10.80 1.50
CA PRO A 281 -23.87 -10.19 2.03
C PRO A 281 -22.93 -11.20 2.69
N GLN A 282 -23.49 -12.22 3.36
CA GLN A 282 -22.68 -13.28 3.97
C GLN A 282 -22.05 -14.21 2.93
N ALA A 283 -22.63 -14.33 1.73
CA ALA A 283 -22.01 -15.09 0.64
C ALA A 283 -20.73 -14.40 0.19
N ALA A 284 -20.75 -13.07 0.02
CA ALA A 284 -19.56 -12.30 -0.29
C ALA A 284 -18.49 -12.43 0.80
N GLN A 285 -18.87 -12.32 2.08
CA GLN A 285 -17.93 -12.50 3.19
C GLN A 285 -17.27 -13.88 3.17
N TRP A 286 -18.07 -14.95 3.04
CA TRP A 286 -17.56 -16.31 3.03
C TRP A 286 -16.63 -16.58 1.83
N LEU A 287 -17.00 -16.10 0.63
CA LEU A 287 -16.17 -16.24 -0.57
C LEU A 287 -14.84 -15.50 -0.45
N LEU A 288 -14.83 -14.31 0.17
CA LEU A 288 -13.59 -13.56 0.46
C LEU A 288 -12.70 -14.31 1.46
N GLU A 289 -13.28 -14.87 2.53
CA GLU A 289 -12.54 -15.66 3.52
C GLU A 289 -11.95 -16.94 2.93
N LEU A 290 -12.72 -17.65 2.09
CA LEU A 290 -12.24 -18.83 1.36
C LEU A 290 -11.09 -18.45 0.41
N CYS A 291 -11.25 -17.37 -0.35
CA CYS A 291 -10.23 -16.88 -1.27
C CYS A 291 -8.95 -16.49 -0.52
N GLY A 292 -9.06 -15.76 0.61
CA GLY A 292 -7.92 -15.40 1.44
C GLY A 292 -7.15 -16.60 2.00
N LYS A 293 -7.83 -17.71 2.30
CA LYS A 293 -7.20 -18.95 2.81
C LYS A 293 -6.51 -19.76 1.71
N HIS A 294 -7.18 -20.00 0.58
CA HIS A 294 -6.70 -20.94 -0.43
C HIS A 294 -5.97 -20.28 -1.61
N GLN A 295 -6.36 -19.06 -2.00
CA GLN A 295 -5.84 -18.36 -3.16
C GLN A 295 -5.68 -16.85 -2.90
N PRO A 296 -4.81 -16.44 -1.96
CA PRO A 296 -4.68 -15.05 -1.51
C PRO A 296 -4.33 -14.07 -2.64
N GLN A 297 -3.72 -14.56 -3.72
CA GLN A 297 -3.39 -13.76 -4.90
C GLN A 297 -4.62 -13.27 -5.68
N ARG A 298 -5.79 -13.91 -5.55
CA ARG A 298 -7.05 -13.49 -6.19
C ARG A 298 -7.95 -12.66 -5.28
N LEU A 299 -7.63 -12.58 -3.98
CA LEU A 299 -8.44 -11.86 -2.99
C LEU A 299 -8.70 -10.41 -3.41
N PRO A 300 -7.70 -9.62 -3.86
CA PRO A 300 -7.95 -8.24 -4.29
C PRO A 300 -8.91 -8.16 -5.48
N LEU A 301 -8.76 -9.05 -6.46
CA LEU A 301 -9.65 -9.10 -7.62
C LEU A 301 -11.10 -9.39 -7.22
N LEU A 302 -11.30 -10.29 -6.26
CA LEU A 302 -12.62 -10.62 -5.74
C LEU A 302 -13.22 -9.47 -4.92
N ILE A 303 -12.42 -8.76 -4.11
CA ILE A 303 -12.85 -7.54 -3.41
C ILE A 303 -13.35 -6.50 -4.43
N GLN A 304 -12.60 -6.28 -5.51
CA GLN A 304 -13.01 -5.37 -6.58
C GLN A 304 -14.28 -5.86 -7.28
N ALA A 305 -14.39 -7.16 -7.61
CA ALA A 305 -15.56 -7.73 -8.28
C ALA A 305 -16.85 -7.58 -7.45
N PHE A 306 -16.75 -7.62 -6.12
CA PHE A 306 -17.89 -7.44 -5.22
C PHE A 306 -18.28 -5.98 -4.97
N ASP A 307 -17.61 -5.01 -5.61
CA ASP A 307 -18.01 -3.59 -5.61
C ASP A 307 -19.18 -3.35 -6.58
N HIS A 308 -20.29 -4.05 -6.33
CA HIS A 308 -21.43 -4.11 -7.23
C HIS A 308 -22.45 -3.00 -6.93
N ARG A 309 -22.26 -1.79 -7.49
CA ARG A 309 -23.18 -0.66 -7.33
C ARG A 309 -24.46 -0.83 -8.16
N GLU A 310 -25.54 -0.15 -7.79
CA GLU A 310 -26.78 -0.19 -8.59
C GLU A 310 -26.55 0.40 -9.99
N HIS A 311 -27.11 -0.23 -11.01
CA HIS A 311 -27.08 0.26 -12.38
C HIS A 311 -27.86 1.56 -12.49
N PHE A 312 -27.12 2.66 -12.60
CA PHE A 312 -27.72 3.99 -12.72
C PHE A 312 -27.65 4.46 -14.18
N ARG A 313 -28.81 4.83 -14.74
CA ARG A 313 -28.93 5.24 -16.15
C ARG A 313 -29.52 6.64 -16.39
N ASP A 314 -30.16 7.25 -15.39
CA ASP A 314 -30.98 8.44 -15.57
C ASP A 314 -30.49 9.64 -14.75
N TRP A 315 -29.58 10.46 -15.30
CA TRP A 315 -29.08 11.65 -14.60
C TRP A 315 -30.02 12.85 -14.71
N PRO A 316 -30.10 13.70 -13.68
CA PRO A 316 -30.83 14.97 -13.78
C PRO A 316 -30.12 15.92 -14.74
N ASN A 317 -30.88 16.85 -15.33
CA ASN A 317 -30.32 17.89 -16.21
C ASN A 317 -29.46 18.93 -15.46
N ASN A 318 -29.64 19.02 -14.14
CA ASN A 318 -28.89 19.94 -13.29
C ASN A 318 -27.53 19.35 -12.90
N LEU A 319 -26.45 20.03 -13.27
CA LEU A 319 -25.07 19.58 -13.04
C LEU A 319 -24.62 19.71 -11.59
N SER A 320 -25.32 20.49 -10.76
CA SER A 320 -24.99 20.67 -9.34
C SER A 320 -25.62 19.62 -8.42
N GLU A 321 -26.41 18.70 -8.95
CA GLU A 321 -27.05 17.66 -8.13
C GLU A 321 -26.08 16.52 -7.78
N PRO A 322 -26.12 15.98 -6.55
CA PRO A 322 -25.22 14.89 -6.13
C PRO A 322 -25.44 13.60 -6.94
N ALA A 323 -26.60 13.46 -7.59
CA ALA A 323 -26.91 12.36 -8.50
C ALA A 323 -25.95 12.27 -9.70
N GLN A 324 -25.24 13.36 -10.04
CA GLN A 324 -24.19 13.34 -11.07
C GLN A 324 -23.02 12.39 -10.71
N ALA A 325 -22.79 12.13 -9.42
CA ALA A 325 -21.76 11.19 -8.96
C ALA A 325 -22.23 9.72 -9.01
N TRP A 326 -23.51 9.45 -9.25
CA TRP A 326 -24.02 8.08 -9.37
C TRP A 326 -23.58 7.46 -10.70
N GLY A 327 -23.21 6.17 -10.65
CA GLY A 327 -22.61 5.46 -11.78
C GLY A 327 -21.15 5.80 -12.06
N SER A 328 -20.56 6.78 -11.34
CA SER A 328 -19.13 7.09 -11.44
C SER A 328 -18.26 5.99 -10.79
N PRO A 329 -16.95 5.92 -11.10
CA PRO A 329 -16.01 4.92 -10.55
C PRO A 329 -15.68 5.00 -9.05
N ALA A 330 -16.58 5.56 -8.23
CA ALA A 330 -16.43 5.60 -6.78
C ALA A 330 -16.75 4.24 -6.14
N GLN A 331 -16.03 3.89 -5.07
CA GLN A 331 -16.16 2.61 -4.36
C GLN A 331 -17.11 2.70 -3.17
N ARG A 332 -17.76 1.58 -2.81
CA ARG A 332 -18.61 1.50 -1.61
C ARG A 332 -17.78 1.55 -0.31
N PRO A 333 -18.32 2.09 0.80
CA PRO A 333 -17.65 2.06 2.10
C PRO A 333 -17.28 0.65 2.58
N GLU A 334 -18.12 -0.34 2.25
CA GLU A 334 -17.87 -1.76 2.53
C GLU A 334 -16.62 -2.26 1.80
N THR A 335 -16.46 -1.88 0.52
CA THR A 335 -15.29 -2.21 -0.30
C THR A 335 -14.02 -1.57 0.28
N LEU A 336 -14.10 -0.32 0.77
CA LEU A 336 -12.98 0.32 1.48
C LEU A 336 -12.58 -0.43 2.74
N THR A 337 -13.55 -0.93 3.51
CA THR A 337 -13.30 -1.76 4.70
C THR A 337 -12.63 -3.08 4.33
N ARG A 338 -13.04 -3.69 3.21
CA ARG A 338 -12.41 -4.91 2.67
C ARG A 338 -10.96 -4.64 2.25
N TRP A 339 -10.65 -3.49 1.64
CA TRP A 339 -9.27 -3.11 1.32
C TRP A 339 -8.41 -2.96 2.56
N LEU A 340 -8.92 -2.31 3.60
CA LEU A 340 -8.19 -2.17 4.88
C LEU A 340 -7.91 -3.54 5.51
N ASN A 341 -8.86 -4.46 5.47
CA ASN A 341 -8.67 -5.82 5.98
C ASN A 341 -7.66 -6.61 5.14
N ALA A 342 -7.68 -6.46 3.81
CA ALA A 342 -6.71 -7.09 2.92
C ALA A 342 -5.30 -6.51 3.10
N GLY A 343 -5.16 -5.20 3.34
CA GLY A 343 -3.88 -4.55 3.59
C GLY A 343 -3.20 -4.98 4.90
N ARG A 344 -3.98 -5.52 5.85
CA ARG A 344 -3.43 -6.16 7.07
C ARG A 344 -2.87 -7.56 6.79
N GLN A 345 -3.21 -8.16 5.65
CA GLN A 345 -2.65 -9.43 5.22
C GLN A 345 -1.36 -9.14 4.45
N ASN A 346 -0.26 -9.85 4.75
CA ASN A 346 1.01 -9.69 4.04
C ASN A 346 0.94 -10.33 2.64
N LEU A 347 0.18 -9.71 1.74
CA LEU A 347 0.05 -10.13 0.34
C LEU A 347 1.30 -9.69 -0.43
N GLY A 348 2.02 -10.63 -1.04
CA GLY A 348 3.17 -10.35 -1.91
C GLY A 348 2.80 -10.27 -3.39
N GLY A 349 3.64 -9.62 -4.20
CA GLY A 349 3.48 -9.55 -5.66
C GLY A 349 2.35 -8.62 -6.12
N LEU A 350 1.65 -9.00 -7.19
CA LEU A 350 0.57 -8.21 -7.80
C LEU A 350 -0.56 -7.91 -6.81
N ALA A 351 -0.93 -8.86 -5.96
CA ALA A 351 -2.00 -8.70 -4.98
C ALA A 351 -1.70 -7.59 -3.95
N GLY A 352 -0.50 -7.61 -3.38
CA GLY A 352 -0.06 -6.58 -2.44
C GLY A 352 0.06 -5.21 -3.10
N ALA A 353 0.67 -5.14 -4.27
CA ALA A 353 0.83 -3.90 -5.02
C ALA A 353 -0.54 -3.29 -5.41
N TYR A 354 -1.52 -4.11 -5.78
CA TYR A 354 -2.87 -3.62 -6.12
C TYR A 354 -3.59 -3.07 -4.88
N VAL A 355 -3.51 -3.76 -3.74
CA VAL A 355 -4.12 -3.27 -2.48
C VAL A 355 -3.47 -1.97 -2.03
N ASN A 356 -2.14 -1.88 -2.05
CA ASN A 356 -1.43 -0.65 -1.68
C ASN A 356 -1.80 0.51 -2.61
N TRP A 357 -1.93 0.27 -3.91
CA TRP A 357 -2.43 1.29 -4.84
C TRP A 357 -3.83 1.76 -4.47
N ARG A 358 -4.74 0.88 -4.03
CA ARG A 358 -6.09 1.26 -3.60
C ARG A 358 -6.12 2.03 -2.28
N LEU A 359 -5.15 1.82 -1.39
CA LEU A 359 -5.08 2.47 -0.08
C LEU A 359 -4.30 3.80 -0.13
N ASP A 360 -3.11 3.78 -0.72
CA ASP A 360 -2.14 4.89 -0.67
C ASP A 360 -2.14 5.73 -1.96
N GLY A 361 -2.75 5.24 -3.05
CA GLY A 361 -2.79 5.92 -4.35
C GLY A 361 -1.51 5.80 -5.19
N ASP A 362 -0.46 5.18 -4.65
CA ASP A 362 0.81 4.99 -5.34
C ASP A 362 0.74 3.83 -6.35
N GLU A 363 0.86 4.18 -7.62
CA GLU A 363 0.64 3.27 -8.75
C GLU A 363 1.95 2.64 -9.28
N LEU A 364 3.11 3.23 -8.97
CA LEU A 364 4.39 2.82 -9.55
C LEU A 364 4.75 1.35 -9.28
N PRO A 365 4.64 0.82 -8.05
CA PRO A 365 4.98 -0.59 -7.80
C PRO A 365 4.05 -1.56 -8.55
N LEU A 366 2.77 -1.20 -8.68
CA LEU A 366 1.79 -2.00 -9.42
C LEU A 366 2.10 -1.99 -10.92
N LEU A 367 2.44 -0.83 -11.50
CA LEU A 367 2.80 -0.73 -12.93
C LEU A 367 4.04 -1.55 -13.26
N ALA A 368 5.06 -1.55 -12.40
CA ALA A 368 6.28 -2.33 -12.63
C ALA A 368 5.96 -3.83 -12.80
N LEU A 369 5.02 -4.36 -12.01
CA LEU A 369 4.58 -5.75 -12.09
C LEU A 369 3.56 -6.02 -13.22
N LEU A 370 2.63 -5.09 -13.48
CA LEU A 370 1.59 -5.24 -14.51
C LEU A 370 2.14 -5.25 -15.94
N LEU A 371 3.17 -4.43 -16.18
CA LEU A 371 3.78 -4.23 -17.49
C LEU A 371 4.76 -5.35 -17.85
N ASP A 372 5.29 -6.07 -16.85
CA ASP A 372 6.27 -7.14 -17.05
C ASP A 372 5.68 -8.37 -17.75
N GLU A 373 6.56 -9.26 -18.20
CA GLU A 373 6.15 -10.56 -18.72
C GLU A 373 5.63 -11.43 -17.56
N PRO A 374 4.40 -11.97 -17.68
CA PRO A 374 3.75 -12.62 -16.54
C PRO A 374 4.23 -14.06 -16.34
N ASP A 375 4.51 -14.43 -15.08
CA ASP A 375 4.67 -15.83 -14.67
C ASP A 375 3.35 -16.62 -14.79
N ASP A 376 2.22 -15.97 -14.44
CA ASP A 376 0.85 -16.45 -14.64
C ASP A 376 0.10 -15.46 -15.54
N ALA A 377 -0.04 -15.82 -16.81
CA ALA A 377 -0.70 -15.00 -17.81
C ALA A 377 -2.18 -14.75 -17.51
N GLY A 378 -2.88 -15.72 -16.91
CA GLY A 378 -4.30 -15.61 -16.57
C GLY A 378 -4.52 -14.60 -15.45
N LEU A 379 -3.81 -14.78 -14.33
CA LEU A 379 -3.89 -13.88 -13.19
C LEU A 379 -3.48 -12.45 -13.55
N THR A 380 -2.39 -12.30 -14.30
CA THR A 380 -1.91 -10.98 -14.71
C THR A 380 -2.92 -10.28 -15.63
N ASN A 381 -3.58 -11.02 -16.53
CA ASN A 381 -4.64 -10.46 -17.37
C ASN A 381 -5.83 -9.94 -16.54
N LEU A 382 -6.26 -10.69 -15.51
CA LEU A 382 -7.32 -10.23 -14.60
C LEU A 382 -6.92 -8.94 -13.86
N TYR A 383 -5.67 -8.83 -13.41
CA TYR A 383 -5.16 -7.59 -12.82
C TYR A 383 -5.07 -6.43 -13.81
N ARG A 384 -4.72 -6.69 -15.08
CA ARG A 384 -4.76 -5.68 -16.16
C ARG A 384 -6.18 -5.19 -16.42
N GLN A 385 -7.16 -6.08 -16.37
CA GLN A 385 -8.58 -5.72 -16.51
C GLN A 385 -9.10 -4.95 -15.29
N ALA A 386 -8.75 -5.39 -14.08
CA ALA A 386 -9.10 -4.68 -12.84
C ALA A 386 -8.44 -3.29 -12.77
N TRP A 387 -7.24 -3.13 -13.34
CA TRP A 387 -6.60 -1.83 -13.53
C TRP A 387 -7.33 -0.97 -14.58
N ALA A 388 -7.66 -1.57 -15.73
CA ALA A 388 -8.40 -0.93 -16.83
C ALA A 388 -9.75 -0.39 -16.37
N LEU A 389 -10.41 -1.04 -15.40
CA LEU A 389 -11.68 -0.57 -14.85
C LEU A 389 -11.61 0.86 -14.31
N HIS A 390 -10.47 1.27 -13.75
CA HIS A 390 -10.26 2.59 -13.14
C HIS A 390 -9.49 3.56 -14.05
N ARG A 391 -8.54 3.06 -14.85
CA ARG A 391 -7.63 3.87 -15.66
C ARG A 391 -7.86 3.78 -17.17
N GLY A 392 -8.50 2.72 -17.65
CA GLY A 392 -8.74 2.49 -19.07
C GLY A 392 -9.80 3.42 -19.64
N ASP A 393 -9.60 3.88 -20.87
CA ASP A 393 -10.62 4.62 -21.63
C ASP A 393 -11.70 3.67 -22.20
N THR A 394 -12.64 4.21 -22.96
CA THR A 394 -13.77 3.47 -23.54
C THR A 394 -13.33 2.22 -24.32
N ALA A 395 -12.29 2.31 -25.15
CA ALA A 395 -11.79 1.19 -25.95
C ALA A 395 -11.28 0.01 -25.08
N LEU A 396 -10.64 0.30 -23.94
CA LEU A 396 -10.11 -0.73 -23.04
C LEU A 396 -11.24 -1.37 -22.22
N LEU A 397 -12.27 -0.60 -21.86
CA LEU A 397 -13.48 -1.12 -21.22
C LEU A 397 -14.28 -2.01 -22.18
N GLU A 398 -14.45 -1.61 -23.44
CA GLU A 398 -15.11 -2.43 -24.47
C GLU A 398 -14.37 -3.75 -24.70
N ARG A 399 -13.03 -3.72 -24.69
CA ARG A 399 -12.21 -4.94 -24.74
C ARG A 399 -12.44 -5.86 -23.54
N LEU A 400 -12.56 -5.30 -22.33
CA LEU A 400 -12.88 -6.06 -21.12
C LEU A 400 -14.25 -6.76 -21.25
N LEU A 401 -15.24 -6.08 -21.82
CA LEU A 401 -16.57 -6.66 -22.07
C LEU A 401 -16.54 -7.79 -23.11
N ALA A 402 -15.67 -7.68 -24.11
CA ALA A 402 -15.51 -8.68 -25.16
C ALA A 402 -14.72 -9.93 -24.74
N GLU A 403 -14.12 -9.93 -23.53
CA GLU A 403 -13.29 -11.04 -23.05
C GLU A 403 -14.14 -12.32 -22.86
N PRO A 404 -13.66 -13.51 -23.30
CA PRO A 404 -14.37 -14.77 -23.04
C PRO A 404 -14.40 -15.11 -21.55
N ASP A 405 -15.39 -15.92 -21.15
CA ASP A 405 -15.50 -16.39 -19.78
C ASP A 405 -14.40 -17.41 -19.45
N SER A 406 -13.94 -17.41 -18.20
CA SER A 406 -12.93 -18.34 -17.71
C SER A 406 -13.54 -19.68 -17.32
N ASN A 407 -12.76 -20.76 -17.44
CA ASN A 407 -13.13 -22.09 -16.96
C ASN A 407 -12.99 -22.24 -15.43
N ASP A 408 -12.17 -21.41 -14.78
CA ASP A 408 -12.08 -21.37 -13.32
C ASP A 408 -13.27 -20.60 -12.73
N VAL A 409 -13.92 -21.20 -11.74
CA VAL A 409 -15.13 -20.67 -11.10
C VAL A 409 -14.86 -19.32 -10.43
N LEU A 410 -13.70 -19.15 -9.78
CA LEU A 410 -13.34 -17.89 -9.12
C LEU A 410 -12.99 -16.81 -10.14
N ASP A 411 -12.26 -17.16 -11.19
CA ASP A 411 -11.91 -16.21 -12.27
C ASP A 411 -13.15 -15.78 -13.05
N SER A 412 -14.09 -16.70 -13.31
CA SER A 412 -15.40 -16.40 -13.90
C SER A 412 -16.18 -15.42 -13.03
N LEU A 413 -16.23 -15.64 -11.71
CA LEU A 413 -16.89 -14.72 -10.77
C LEU A 413 -16.24 -13.33 -10.75
N VAL A 414 -14.90 -13.27 -10.78
CA VAL A 414 -14.15 -12.01 -10.88
C VAL A 414 -14.51 -11.30 -12.18
N LEU A 415 -14.45 -11.99 -13.32
CA LEU A 415 -14.76 -11.44 -14.63
C LEU A 415 -16.20 -10.93 -14.72
N GLU A 416 -17.18 -11.66 -14.18
CA GLU A 416 -18.58 -11.21 -14.10
C GLU A 416 -18.69 -9.86 -13.38
N GLY A 417 -18.06 -9.72 -12.21
CA GLY A 417 -18.08 -8.47 -11.44
C GLY A 417 -17.32 -7.32 -12.12
N LEU A 418 -16.22 -7.62 -12.80
CA LEU A 418 -15.45 -6.62 -13.56
C LEU A 418 -16.23 -6.15 -14.81
N LYS A 419 -16.84 -7.08 -15.57
CA LYS A 419 -17.68 -6.78 -16.73
C LYS A 419 -18.87 -5.91 -16.32
N TYR A 420 -19.57 -6.28 -15.24
CA TYR A 420 -20.66 -5.49 -14.67
C TYR A 420 -20.26 -4.02 -14.43
N GLN A 421 -19.13 -3.80 -13.74
CA GLN A 421 -18.65 -2.44 -13.47
C GLN A 421 -18.17 -1.73 -14.74
N ALA A 422 -17.56 -2.45 -15.68
CA ALA A 422 -17.13 -1.90 -16.96
C ALA A 422 -18.33 -1.43 -17.80
N GLU A 423 -19.44 -2.16 -17.83
CA GLU A 423 -20.68 -1.74 -18.49
C GLU A 423 -21.20 -0.43 -17.89
N GLN A 424 -21.28 -0.35 -16.56
CA GLN A 424 -21.72 0.87 -15.87
C GLN A 424 -20.78 2.05 -16.14
N HIS A 425 -19.46 1.85 -16.10
CA HIS A 425 -18.48 2.91 -16.37
C HIS A 425 -18.51 3.37 -17.82
N LEU A 426 -18.67 2.45 -18.78
CA LEU A 426 -18.80 2.77 -20.20
C LEU A 426 -20.08 3.58 -20.45
N TYR A 427 -21.19 3.16 -19.85
CA TYR A 427 -22.45 3.88 -19.94
C TYR A 427 -22.33 5.29 -19.35
N TRP A 428 -21.73 5.42 -18.16
CA TRP A 428 -21.45 6.72 -17.52
C TRP A 428 -20.56 7.62 -18.39
N LEU A 429 -19.46 7.10 -18.94
CA LEU A 429 -18.57 7.89 -19.82
C LEU A 429 -19.28 8.43 -21.07
N GLN A 430 -20.24 7.67 -21.62
CA GLN A 430 -20.94 8.02 -22.86
C GLN A 430 -22.20 8.87 -22.63
N HIS A 431 -22.91 8.67 -21.52
CA HIS A 431 -24.27 9.21 -21.31
C HIS A 431 -24.38 10.20 -20.16
N ALA A 432 -23.45 10.23 -19.21
CA ALA A 432 -23.57 11.15 -18.08
C ALA A 432 -23.30 12.61 -18.51
N PRO A 433 -24.09 13.59 -18.00
CA PRO A 433 -24.00 14.99 -18.40
C PRO A 433 -22.60 15.61 -18.26
N ILE A 434 -21.87 15.30 -17.19
CA ILE A 434 -20.52 15.85 -16.93
C ILE A 434 -19.48 15.31 -17.94
N PRO A 435 -19.28 13.98 -18.09
CA PRO A 435 -18.42 13.43 -19.15
C PRO A 435 -18.76 13.90 -20.57
N GLN A 436 -20.06 14.04 -20.91
CA GLN A 436 -20.49 14.56 -22.21
C GLN A 436 -20.10 16.02 -22.39
N ALA A 437 -20.32 16.87 -21.38
CA ALA A 437 -19.92 18.28 -21.40
C ALA A 437 -18.39 18.43 -21.56
N LEU A 438 -17.59 17.65 -20.82
CA LEU A 438 -16.14 17.65 -20.94
C LEU A 438 -15.67 17.18 -22.32
N THR A 439 -16.26 16.10 -22.84
CA THR A 439 -15.90 15.57 -24.17
C THR A 439 -16.30 16.56 -25.28
N ALA A 440 -17.46 17.21 -25.18
CA ALA A 440 -17.90 18.23 -26.14
C ALA A 440 -17.02 19.49 -26.08
N PHE A 441 -16.63 19.93 -24.88
CA PHE A 441 -15.75 21.08 -24.67
C PHE A 441 -14.38 20.87 -25.33
N ILE A 442 -13.79 19.70 -25.13
CA ILE A 442 -12.46 19.36 -25.66
C ILE A 442 -12.47 19.23 -27.18
N ASN A 443 -13.56 18.72 -27.76
CA ASN A 443 -13.69 18.51 -29.20
C ASN A 443 -14.24 19.72 -29.97
N ALA A 444 -14.69 20.77 -29.30
CA ALA A 444 -15.22 21.96 -29.96
C ALA A 444 -14.09 22.73 -30.70
N PRO A 445 -14.35 23.25 -31.92
CA PRO A 445 -13.34 23.98 -32.69
C PRO A 445 -13.20 25.47 -32.29
N ASP A 446 -14.22 26.07 -31.67
CA ASP A 446 -14.30 27.51 -31.34
C ASP A 446 -14.25 27.76 -29.83
N ASP A 447 -13.53 28.79 -29.38
CA ASP A 447 -13.43 29.24 -27.97
C ASP A 447 -14.74 29.82 -27.39
N SER A 448 -15.84 29.72 -28.15
CA SER A 448 -17.17 30.15 -27.75
C SER A 448 -17.84 29.19 -26.75
N VAL A 449 -17.43 27.91 -26.72
CA VAL A 449 -17.96 26.92 -25.77
C VAL A 449 -17.20 27.06 -24.45
N GLN A 450 -17.81 27.76 -23.48
CA GLN A 450 -17.26 27.86 -22.12
C GLN A 450 -17.68 26.64 -21.29
N LEU A 451 -16.73 26.12 -20.49
CA LEU A 451 -17.04 25.13 -19.48
C LEU A 451 -17.97 25.75 -18.44
N ASN A 452 -19.04 25.05 -18.05
CA ASN A 452 -19.99 25.59 -17.07
C ASN A 452 -19.28 25.88 -15.74
N PRO A 453 -19.33 27.12 -15.20
CA PRO A 453 -18.65 27.47 -13.95
C PRO A 453 -19.08 26.62 -12.74
N LEU A 454 -20.24 25.96 -12.81
CA LEU A 454 -20.71 25.04 -11.76
C LEU A 454 -19.89 23.74 -11.66
N LEU A 455 -19.07 23.40 -12.66
CA LEU A 455 -18.17 22.24 -12.62
C LEU A 455 -17.02 22.39 -11.62
N GLY A 456 -16.78 23.61 -11.10
CA GLY A 456 -15.80 23.88 -10.05
C GLY A 456 -16.30 23.63 -8.61
N GLN A 457 -17.54 23.18 -8.42
CA GLN A 457 -18.06 22.80 -7.09
C GLN A 457 -17.53 21.42 -6.67
N ASP A 458 -17.34 21.20 -5.36
CA ASP A 458 -16.69 19.99 -4.79
C ASP A 458 -17.19 18.65 -5.37
N LEU A 459 -18.51 18.46 -5.54
CA LEU A 459 -19.07 17.21 -6.08
C LEU A 459 -18.80 17.03 -7.58
N ALA A 460 -18.84 18.11 -8.35
CA ALA A 460 -18.55 18.07 -9.78
C ALA A 460 -17.04 17.90 -10.04
N LEU A 461 -16.21 18.39 -9.11
CA LEU A 461 -14.78 18.21 -9.11
C LEU A 461 -14.38 16.72 -9.01
N ASP A 462 -14.96 15.98 -8.06
CA ASP A 462 -14.68 14.54 -7.90
C ASP A 462 -15.02 13.74 -9.17
N VAL A 463 -16.19 14.02 -9.78
CA VAL A 463 -16.63 13.37 -11.02
C VAL A 463 -15.71 13.72 -12.20
N THR A 464 -15.26 14.97 -12.26
CA THR A 464 -14.30 15.45 -13.27
C THR A 464 -12.92 14.79 -13.08
N GLN A 465 -12.45 14.63 -11.85
CA GLN A 465 -11.22 13.90 -11.56
C GLN A 465 -11.33 12.44 -12.00
N HIS A 466 -12.45 11.76 -11.75
CA HIS A 466 -12.66 10.39 -12.24
C HIS A 466 -12.60 10.28 -13.76
N TRP A 467 -13.08 11.30 -14.48
CA TRP A 467 -12.97 11.38 -15.93
C TRP A 467 -11.50 11.64 -16.38
N LEU A 468 -10.78 12.53 -15.70
CA LEU A 468 -9.37 12.84 -15.97
C LEU A 468 -8.40 11.70 -15.60
N ARG A 469 -8.78 10.81 -14.67
CA ARG A 469 -7.99 9.60 -14.30
C ARG A 469 -7.79 8.64 -15.46
N ARG A 470 -8.69 8.68 -16.45
CA ARG A 470 -8.72 7.81 -17.62
C ARG A 470 -7.58 8.20 -18.56
N LEU A 471 -6.75 7.23 -18.96
CA LEU A 471 -5.62 7.47 -19.85
C LEU A 471 -6.11 7.69 -21.29
N LYS A 472 -6.01 8.93 -21.77
CA LYS A 472 -6.42 9.34 -23.13
C LYS A 472 -5.27 9.98 -23.89
N ALA A 473 -5.25 9.76 -25.21
CA ALA A 473 -4.38 10.49 -26.12
C ALA A 473 -5.02 11.83 -26.50
N PHE A 474 -4.65 12.89 -25.78
CA PHE A 474 -5.10 14.25 -26.12
C PHE A 474 -4.16 14.91 -27.12
N THR A 475 -4.70 15.70 -28.03
CA THR A 475 -3.94 16.60 -28.90
C THR A 475 -3.51 17.88 -28.17
N ALA A 476 -2.52 18.59 -28.70
CA ALA A 476 -2.04 19.85 -28.11
C ALA A 476 -3.16 20.91 -27.95
N ALA A 477 -4.08 20.99 -28.93
CA ALA A 477 -5.22 21.91 -28.87
C ALA A 477 -6.19 21.56 -27.72
N GLN A 478 -6.46 20.26 -27.55
CA GLN A 478 -7.32 19.74 -26.49
C GLN A 478 -6.74 20.02 -25.10
N TRP A 479 -5.42 19.87 -24.93
CA TRP A 479 -4.75 20.22 -23.68
C TRP A 479 -4.77 21.70 -23.37
N THR A 480 -4.51 22.56 -24.35
CA THR A 480 -4.55 24.02 -24.18
C THR A 480 -5.91 24.48 -23.65
N ARG A 481 -6.98 23.80 -24.06
CA ARG A 481 -8.35 24.05 -23.58
C ARG A 481 -8.61 23.55 -22.17
N LEU A 482 -8.10 22.37 -21.83
CA LEU A 482 -8.20 21.86 -20.46
C LEU A 482 -7.44 22.77 -19.49
N ASP A 483 -6.26 23.22 -19.89
CA ASP A 483 -5.40 24.09 -19.10
C ASP A 483 -6.00 25.49 -18.90
N SER A 484 -6.75 26.01 -19.87
CA SER A 484 -7.47 27.28 -19.70
C SER A 484 -8.75 27.16 -18.86
N ALA A 485 -9.32 25.96 -18.75
CA ALA A 485 -10.56 25.72 -18.01
C ALA A 485 -10.34 25.36 -16.53
N PHE A 486 -9.18 24.79 -16.17
CA PHE A 486 -8.87 24.39 -14.80
C PHE A 486 -7.83 25.32 -14.15
N GLU A 487 -8.18 25.96 -13.03
CA GLU A 487 -7.27 26.84 -12.27
C GLU A 487 -6.06 26.07 -11.72
N GLN A 488 -4.96 26.77 -11.41
CA GLN A 488 -3.70 26.18 -10.92
C GLN A 488 -3.85 25.32 -9.64
N GLU A 489 -4.88 25.55 -8.82
CA GLU A 489 -5.15 24.76 -7.59
C GLU A 489 -5.71 23.36 -7.90
N LEU A 490 -6.49 23.19 -8.98
CA LEU A 490 -6.97 21.88 -9.43
C LEU A 490 -5.80 20.96 -9.84
N ILE A 491 -4.72 21.55 -10.35
CA ILE A 491 -3.54 20.84 -10.88
C ILE A 491 -2.80 20.05 -9.79
N ALA A 492 -2.89 20.48 -8.52
CA ALA A 492 -2.27 19.78 -7.38
C ALA A 492 -2.99 18.47 -7.02
N SER A 493 -4.30 18.38 -7.31
CA SER A 493 -5.14 17.19 -7.06
C SER A 493 -5.27 16.26 -8.27
N LEU A 494 -4.57 16.58 -9.38
CA LEU A 494 -4.69 15.81 -10.60
C LEU A 494 -4.13 14.38 -10.42
N PRO A 495 -4.77 13.39 -11.05
CA PRO A 495 -4.32 12.01 -11.01
C PRO A 495 -2.90 11.82 -11.53
N PHE A 496 -2.26 10.73 -11.08
CA PHE A 496 -0.94 10.32 -11.54
C PHE A 496 -0.82 10.38 -13.08
N GLY A 497 0.23 11.06 -13.55
CA GLY A 497 0.57 11.22 -14.97
C GLY A 497 -0.08 12.40 -15.68
N VAL A 498 -1.25 12.89 -15.24
CA VAL A 498 -2.03 13.92 -15.95
C VAL A 498 -1.29 15.26 -15.98
N LYS A 499 -0.74 15.69 -14.83
CA LYS A 499 0.06 16.91 -14.73
C LYS A 499 1.30 16.87 -15.62
N MET A 500 1.97 15.71 -15.66
CA MET A 500 3.17 15.52 -16.48
C MET A 500 2.84 15.56 -17.98
N LEU A 501 1.77 14.88 -18.39
CA LEU A 501 1.31 14.95 -19.78
C LEU A 501 0.93 16.37 -20.18
N ALA A 502 0.33 17.16 -19.30
CA ALA A 502 0.02 18.56 -19.57
C ALA A 502 1.28 19.40 -19.83
N VAL A 503 2.33 19.23 -19.01
CA VAL A 503 3.63 19.92 -19.20
C VAL A 503 4.26 19.54 -20.54
N LEU A 504 4.37 18.24 -20.83
CA LEU A 504 4.96 17.73 -22.07
C LEU A 504 4.21 18.19 -23.33
N ASN A 505 2.89 18.33 -23.26
CA ASN A 505 2.10 18.83 -24.38
C ASN A 505 2.38 20.30 -24.69
N ARG A 506 2.70 21.13 -23.69
CA ARG A 506 3.15 22.53 -23.92
C ARG A 506 4.48 22.57 -24.68
N GLU A 507 5.31 21.54 -24.53
CA GLU A 507 6.57 21.37 -25.28
C GLU A 507 6.40 20.67 -26.63
N GLY A 508 5.15 20.38 -27.04
CA GLY A 508 4.84 19.71 -28.31
C GLY A 508 5.06 18.20 -28.31
N VAL A 509 5.21 17.58 -27.14
CA VAL A 509 5.33 16.13 -26.98
C VAL A 509 3.94 15.54 -26.71
N VAL A 510 3.42 14.79 -27.68
CA VAL A 510 2.06 14.22 -27.64
C VAL A 510 2.15 12.69 -27.73
N LEU A 511 1.25 12.00 -27.02
CA LEU A 511 1.08 10.56 -27.18
C LEU A 511 0.44 10.25 -28.55
N PRO A 512 0.84 9.18 -29.25
CA PRO A 512 0.20 8.78 -30.49
C PRO A 512 -1.26 8.40 -30.25
N PRO A 513 -2.14 8.52 -31.28
CA PRO A 513 -3.53 8.09 -31.16
C PRO A 513 -3.61 6.60 -30.81
N GLN A 514 -4.64 6.22 -30.05
CA GLN A 514 -4.84 4.84 -29.62
C GLN A 514 -5.17 3.94 -30.84
N PRO A 515 -4.47 2.80 -31.01
CA PRO A 515 -4.79 1.84 -32.05
C PRO A 515 -5.96 0.93 -31.63
N ASP A 516 -6.73 0.47 -32.62
CA ASP A 516 -7.83 -0.47 -32.38
C ASP A 516 -7.33 -1.93 -32.24
N GLY A 517 -8.07 -2.74 -31.48
CA GLY A 517 -7.88 -4.19 -31.41
C GLY A 517 -6.73 -4.67 -30.51
N GLU A 518 -5.96 -5.65 -30.98
CA GLU A 518 -4.98 -6.37 -30.14
C GLU A 518 -3.80 -5.47 -29.69
N GLN A 519 -3.42 -4.48 -30.50
CA GLN A 519 -2.33 -3.54 -30.22
C GLN A 519 -2.66 -2.52 -29.12
N LEU A 520 -3.93 -2.40 -28.72
CA LEU A 520 -4.37 -1.43 -27.72
C LEU A 520 -3.63 -1.58 -26.38
N TRP A 521 -3.40 -2.81 -25.92
CA TRP A 521 -2.66 -3.03 -24.67
C TRP A 521 -1.19 -2.64 -24.81
N GLU A 522 -0.56 -2.91 -25.96
CA GLU A 522 0.84 -2.52 -26.19
C GLU A 522 1.01 -1.00 -26.18
N TRP A 523 0.05 -0.26 -26.75
CA TRP A 523 0.02 1.19 -26.64
C TRP A 523 -0.07 1.66 -25.18
N HIS A 524 -0.96 1.06 -24.37
CA HIS A 524 -1.06 1.37 -22.95
C HIS A 524 0.24 1.02 -22.22
N ARG A 525 0.86 -0.11 -22.57
CA ARG A 525 2.13 -0.55 -22.00
C ARG A 525 3.24 0.48 -22.23
N GLN A 526 3.36 0.99 -23.45
CA GLN A 526 4.31 2.06 -23.81
C GLN A 526 3.99 3.39 -23.11
N ALA A 527 2.72 3.79 -23.10
CA ALA A 527 2.29 5.05 -22.49
C ALA A 527 2.51 5.05 -20.97
N LEU A 528 2.17 3.97 -20.28
CA LEU A 528 2.34 3.83 -18.83
C LEU A 528 3.80 3.78 -18.44
N PHE A 529 4.64 3.04 -19.17
CA PHE A 529 6.09 3.04 -18.95
C PHE A 529 6.66 4.45 -19.08
N PHE A 530 6.23 5.18 -20.12
CA PHE A 530 6.65 6.56 -20.34
C PHE A 530 6.21 7.48 -19.21
N ILE A 531 4.93 7.46 -18.83
CA ILE A 531 4.40 8.28 -17.75
C ILE A 531 5.11 7.99 -16.42
N ALA A 532 5.35 6.72 -16.11
CA ALA A 532 6.06 6.31 -14.90
C ALA A 532 7.50 6.83 -14.88
N LEU A 533 8.22 6.67 -16.00
CA LEU A 533 9.57 7.21 -16.16
C LEU A 533 9.62 8.72 -16.00
N MET A 534 8.66 9.45 -16.54
CA MET A 534 8.64 10.92 -16.43
C MET A 534 8.26 11.39 -15.02
N SER A 535 7.39 10.65 -14.32
CA SER A 535 6.89 11.04 -13.00
C SER A 535 7.93 10.96 -11.88
N ASP A 536 8.68 9.85 -11.81
CA ASP A 536 9.74 9.63 -10.84
C ASP A 536 10.74 8.63 -11.44
N PRO A 537 11.69 9.11 -12.27
CA PRO A 537 12.60 8.22 -12.99
C PRO A 537 13.51 7.46 -12.04
N LEU A 538 13.94 8.07 -10.94
CA LEU A 538 14.87 7.43 -10.00
C LEU A 538 14.20 6.23 -9.35
N ARG A 539 13.00 6.40 -8.80
CA ARG A 539 12.26 5.31 -8.19
C ARG A 539 11.81 4.29 -9.23
N TRP A 540 11.29 4.73 -10.38
CA TRP A 540 10.82 3.84 -11.44
C TRP A 540 11.91 2.88 -11.91
N LEU A 541 13.12 3.40 -12.18
CA LEU A 541 14.26 2.61 -12.63
C LEU A 541 14.74 1.57 -11.59
N THR A 542 14.41 1.74 -10.30
CA THR A 542 14.68 0.72 -9.27
C THR A 542 13.65 -0.39 -9.20
N LEU A 543 12.41 -0.12 -9.64
CA LEU A 543 11.28 -1.04 -9.57
C LEU A 543 11.18 -1.96 -10.80
N ILE A 544 11.61 -1.48 -11.97
CA ILE A 544 11.51 -2.23 -13.22
C ILE A 544 12.45 -3.45 -13.24
N SER A 545 11.96 -4.55 -13.80
CA SER A 545 12.79 -5.71 -14.07
C SER A 545 13.64 -5.49 -15.34
N PRO A 546 14.81 -6.14 -15.45
CA PRO A 546 15.57 -6.18 -16.70
C PRO A 546 14.76 -6.80 -17.85
N ALA A 547 13.89 -7.78 -17.57
CA ALA A 547 13.08 -8.46 -18.57
C ALA A 547 12.07 -7.48 -19.21
N LEU A 548 11.38 -6.69 -18.40
CA LEU A 548 10.49 -5.62 -18.86
C LEU A 548 11.22 -4.67 -19.81
N LEU A 549 12.39 -4.14 -19.41
CA LEU A 549 13.12 -3.17 -20.23
C LEU A 549 13.45 -3.71 -21.64
N HIS A 550 13.82 -4.99 -21.75
CA HIS A 550 14.17 -5.62 -23.03
C HIS A 550 12.96 -6.09 -23.84
N SER A 551 11.83 -6.40 -23.19
CA SER A 551 10.58 -6.78 -23.88
C SER A 551 9.84 -5.57 -24.45
N MET A 552 10.11 -4.37 -23.94
CA MET A 552 9.55 -3.12 -24.43
C MET A 552 10.05 -2.78 -25.84
N ARG A 553 9.12 -2.43 -26.72
CA ARG A 553 9.38 -1.87 -28.04
C ARG A 553 8.72 -0.51 -28.11
N ALA A 554 9.40 0.48 -28.68
CA ALA A 554 8.85 1.81 -28.88
C ALA A 554 8.69 2.08 -30.37
N ASP A 555 7.46 2.41 -30.77
CA ASP A 555 7.19 2.83 -32.14
C ASP A 555 7.82 4.21 -32.41
N THR A 556 8.23 4.46 -33.66
CA THR A 556 8.96 5.69 -34.04
C THR A 556 8.19 6.98 -33.77
N GLY A 557 6.85 6.90 -33.68
CA GLY A 557 5.98 8.02 -33.33
C GLY A 557 5.76 8.21 -31.82
N HIS A 558 6.15 7.26 -30.97
CA HIS A 558 5.94 7.34 -29.52
C HIS A 558 7.11 8.07 -28.84
N PRO A 559 6.88 8.98 -27.87
CA PRO A 559 7.95 9.74 -27.20
C PRO A 559 8.97 8.84 -26.47
N LEU A 560 8.53 7.68 -25.98
CA LEU A 560 9.39 6.65 -25.40
C LEU A 560 10.55 6.23 -26.31
N SER A 561 10.39 6.28 -27.64
CA SER A 561 11.45 5.92 -28.60
C SER A 561 12.70 6.80 -28.47
N ARG A 562 12.56 8.00 -27.90
CA ARG A 562 13.66 8.95 -27.68
C ARG A 562 14.55 8.56 -26.48
N VAL A 563 14.03 7.79 -25.52
CA VAL A 563 14.74 7.46 -24.26
C VAL A 563 14.98 5.96 -24.11
N LEU A 564 14.06 5.10 -24.54
CA LEU A 564 14.15 3.64 -24.36
C LEU A 564 15.44 3.01 -24.92
N PRO A 565 15.91 3.36 -26.14
CA PRO A 565 17.18 2.81 -26.65
C PRO A 565 18.39 3.21 -25.80
N LEU A 566 18.36 4.38 -25.16
CA LEU A 566 19.42 4.81 -24.24
C LEU A 566 19.38 3.99 -22.95
N LEU A 567 18.19 3.78 -22.37
CA LEU A 567 18.02 2.94 -21.19
C LEU A 567 18.51 1.51 -21.43
N GLN A 568 18.12 0.90 -22.55
CA GLN A 568 18.56 -0.44 -22.95
C GLN A 568 20.09 -0.49 -23.13
N ARG A 569 20.68 0.52 -23.77
CA ARG A 569 22.14 0.59 -23.96
C ARG A 569 22.90 0.74 -22.64
N VAL A 570 22.45 1.63 -21.76
CA VAL A 570 23.08 1.85 -20.44
C VAL A 570 23.01 0.59 -19.61
N HIS A 571 21.85 -0.05 -19.55
CA HIS A 571 21.69 -1.31 -18.84
C HIS A 571 22.57 -2.44 -19.41
N GLN A 572 22.68 -2.55 -20.74
CA GLN A 572 23.57 -3.54 -21.38
C GLN A 572 25.06 -3.30 -21.11
N GLN A 573 25.49 -2.06 -20.92
CA GLN A 573 26.89 -1.71 -20.71
C GLN A 573 27.30 -1.77 -19.23
N GLU A 574 26.46 -1.24 -18.34
CA GLU A 574 26.81 -1.01 -16.93
C GLU A 574 26.03 -1.93 -15.97
N GLY A 575 24.96 -2.60 -16.42
CA GLY A 575 24.11 -3.46 -15.58
C GLY A 575 23.20 -2.71 -14.59
N HIS A 576 23.40 -1.40 -14.41
CA HIS A 576 22.61 -0.52 -13.56
C HIS A 576 22.37 0.84 -14.23
N PHE A 577 21.39 1.60 -13.75
CA PHE A 577 21.07 2.93 -14.30
C PHE A 577 21.82 4.09 -13.64
N ASN A 578 22.79 3.81 -12.77
CA ASN A 578 23.67 4.85 -12.22
C ASN A 578 24.52 5.45 -13.34
N GLY A 579 24.48 6.78 -13.46
CA GLY A 579 25.20 7.49 -14.51
C GLY A 579 24.42 7.73 -15.80
N LEU A 580 23.12 7.39 -15.83
CA LEU A 580 22.21 7.63 -16.96
C LEU A 580 22.19 9.11 -17.37
N LEU A 581 22.32 10.01 -16.40
CA LEU A 581 22.26 11.46 -16.61
C LEU A 581 23.19 11.96 -17.73
N GLY A 582 24.43 11.44 -17.84
CA GLY A 582 25.36 11.88 -18.88
C GLY A 582 25.15 11.27 -20.27
N TRP A 583 24.15 10.39 -20.43
CA TRP A 583 23.73 9.87 -21.73
C TRP A 583 22.53 10.65 -22.31
N LEU A 584 21.85 11.44 -21.48
CA LEU A 584 20.68 12.23 -21.86
C LEU A 584 21.11 13.55 -22.49
N SER A 585 20.48 13.91 -23.61
CA SER A 585 20.73 15.17 -24.31
C SER A 585 19.96 16.33 -23.67
N GLU A 586 20.59 17.51 -23.63
CA GLU A 586 19.93 18.77 -23.28
C GLU A 586 19.09 19.33 -24.45
N GLU A 587 19.39 18.96 -25.69
CA GLU A 587 18.72 19.50 -26.89
C GLU A 587 17.36 18.83 -27.16
N GLU A 588 17.13 17.63 -26.60
CA GLU A 588 15.89 16.87 -26.81
C GLU A 588 15.01 16.99 -25.57
N PRO A 589 13.77 17.50 -25.69
CA PRO A 589 12.94 17.87 -24.54
C PRO A 589 12.62 16.68 -23.62
N VAL A 590 12.31 15.51 -24.17
CA VAL A 590 11.94 14.34 -23.36
C VAL A 590 13.13 13.84 -22.54
N GLN A 591 14.31 13.72 -23.16
CA GLN A 591 15.55 13.38 -22.47
C GLN A 591 15.94 14.44 -21.43
N ASN A 592 15.74 15.72 -21.75
CA ASN A 592 16.02 16.83 -20.86
C ASN A 592 15.16 16.78 -19.59
N ASP A 593 13.87 16.52 -19.72
CA ASP A 593 12.96 16.40 -18.59
C ASP A 593 13.26 15.18 -17.71
N VAL A 594 13.57 14.03 -18.31
CA VAL A 594 14.06 12.87 -17.54
C VAL A 594 15.34 13.23 -16.79
N ALA A 595 16.25 13.97 -17.42
CA ALA A 595 17.50 14.41 -16.80
C ALA A 595 17.27 15.37 -15.63
N LEU A 596 16.33 16.32 -15.74
CA LEU A 596 15.98 17.26 -14.67
C LEU A 596 15.44 16.54 -13.43
N ASN A 597 14.75 15.42 -13.60
CA ASN A 597 14.25 14.58 -12.50
C ASN A 597 15.30 13.56 -11.98
N LEU A 598 16.52 13.56 -12.53
CA LEU A 598 17.64 12.68 -12.13
C LEU A 598 18.83 13.45 -11.56
N LEU A 599 18.66 14.74 -11.24
CA LEU A 599 19.72 15.65 -10.76
C LEU A 599 20.19 15.32 -9.33
N THR A 600 20.93 14.23 -9.19
CA THR A 600 21.53 13.81 -7.91
C THR A 600 23.05 13.68 -8.06
N VAL A 601 23.78 13.96 -6.98
CA VAL A 601 25.25 13.88 -6.98
C VAL A 601 25.77 12.47 -7.36
N PRO A 602 25.17 11.36 -6.87
CA PRO A 602 25.58 10.01 -7.28
C PRO A 602 25.40 9.74 -8.78
N GLN A 603 24.31 10.23 -9.39
CA GLN A 603 24.08 10.11 -10.83
C GLN A 603 25.12 10.91 -11.64
N ALA A 604 25.48 12.10 -11.14
CA ALA A 604 26.50 12.94 -11.78
C ALA A 604 27.90 12.31 -11.73
N LEU A 605 28.32 11.82 -10.56
CA LEU A 605 29.64 11.21 -10.38
C LEU A 605 29.76 9.83 -11.04
N GLY A 606 28.66 9.07 -11.05
CA GLY A 606 28.58 7.74 -11.67
C GLY A 606 28.54 7.77 -13.21
N SER A 607 28.38 8.93 -13.84
CA SER A 607 28.27 8.99 -15.29
C SER A 607 29.57 8.63 -16.02
N ALA A 608 29.43 7.81 -17.07
CA ALA A 608 30.52 7.45 -17.96
C ALA A 608 31.02 8.65 -18.79
N ARG A 609 30.15 9.63 -19.04
CA ARG A 609 30.44 10.88 -19.77
C ARG A 609 30.50 12.05 -18.81
N LEU A 610 31.26 13.09 -19.17
CA LEU A 610 31.28 14.32 -18.40
C LEU A 610 29.99 15.10 -18.67
N LEU A 611 29.39 15.62 -17.61
CA LEU A 611 28.23 16.49 -17.69
C LEU A 611 28.65 17.91 -18.07
N SER A 612 27.73 18.65 -18.68
CA SER A 612 27.90 20.10 -18.87
C SER A 612 27.95 20.80 -17.50
N ASN A 613 28.63 21.94 -17.44
CA ASN A 613 28.71 22.71 -16.21
C ASN A 613 27.36 23.32 -15.81
N THR A 614 26.44 23.53 -16.76
CA THR A 614 25.04 23.87 -16.50
C THR A 614 24.32 22.76 -15.74
N ARG A 615 24.43 21.50 -16.19
CA ARG A 615 23.86 20.34 -15.47
C ARG A 615 24.50 20.10 -14.11
N LEU A 616 25.81 20.28 -14.01
CA LEU A 616 26.51 20.16 -12.72
C LEU A 616 26.02 21.22 -11.74
N TYR A 617 25.75 22.44 -12.20
CA TYR A 617 25.10 23.47 -11.39
C TYR A 617 23.70 23.01 -10.93
N ASP A 618 22.87 22.49 -11.84
CA ASP A 618 21.52 22.02 -11.49
C ASP A 618 21.55 20.89 -10.45
N CYS A 619 22.53 19.98 -10.52
CA CYS A 619 22.77 18.96 -9.50
C CYS A 619 23.13 19.56 -8.13
N VAL A 620 23.97 20.60 -8.10
CA VAL A 620 24.36 21.28 -6.84
C VAL A 620 23.18 21.95 -6.17
N VAL A 621 22.29 22.57 -6.95
CA VAL A 621 21.09 23.22 -6.43
C VAL A 621 20.08 22.19 -5.94
N SER A 622 19.93 21.07 -6.64
CA SER A 622 18.92 20.05 -6.33
C SER A 622 19.29 19.19 -5.10
N ASP A 623 20.59 18.93 -4.89
CA ASP A 623 21.10 17.97 -3.89
C ASP A 623 22.20 18.63 -3.04
N TYR A 624 21.90 19.79 -2.46
CA TYR A 624 22.85 20.59 -1.68
C TYR A 624 23.28 19.90 -0.37
N ASP A 625 22.36 19.14 0.26
CA ASP A 625 22.60 18.49 1.57
C ASP A 625 23.72 17.44 1.52
N THR A 626 23.96 16.84 0.35
CA THR A 626 25.04 15.87 0.11
C THR A 626 26.44 16.46 0.29
N PHE A 627 26.58 17.80 0.29
CA PHE A 627 27.86 18.49 0.46
C PHE A 627 28.17 18.92 1.91
N SER A 628 27.30 18.60 2.87
CA SER A 628 27.45 18.99 4.28
C SER A 628 28.82 18.66 4.88
N ASP A 629 29.41 17.53 4.49
CA ASP A 629 30.73 17.07 4.96
C ASP A 629 31.92 17.55 4.09
N ASP A 630 31.69 18.24 2.96
CA ASP A 630 32.74 18.70 2.03
C ASP A 630 32.50 20.16 1.57
N LEU A 631 32.40 21.07 2.55
CA LEU A 631 32.12 22.49 2.29
C LEU A 631 33.23 23.18 1.50
N LEU A 632 34.50 22.83 1.72
CA LEU A 632 35.62 23.39 0.96
C LEU A 632 35.65 22.89 -0.49
N GLY A 633 35.32 21.61 -0.73
CA GLY A 633 35.15 21.07 -2.07
C GLY A 633 33.97 21.72 -2.80
N LEU A 634 32.85 21.94 -2.10
CA LEU A 634 31.70 22.69 -2.62
C LEU A 634 32.09 24.12 -2.97
N MET A 635 32.85 24.81 -2.12
CA MET A 635 33.28 26.18 -2.39
C MET A 635 34.21 26.25 -3.63
N LEU A 636 35.10 25.27 -3.80
CA LEU A 636 35.90 25.14 -5.01
C LEU A 636 35.01 24.88 -6.23
N LEU A 637 34.02 23.99 -6.15
CA LEU A 637 33.06 23.72 -7.21
C LEU A 637 32.29 24.98 -7.60
N CYS A 638 31.71 25.70 -6.63
CA CYS A 638 31.00 26.95 -6.88
C CYS A 638 31.93 28.00 -7.51
N GLY A 639 33.19 28.06 -7.07
CA GLY A 639 34.20 28.94 -7.68
C GLY A 639 34.54 28.56 -9.12
N VAL A 640 34.63 27.27 -9.44
CA VAL A 640 34.84 26.80 -10.82
C VAL A 640 33.64 27.15 -11.71
N LEU A 641 32.42 26.87 -11.24
CA LEU A 641 31.20 27.16 -11.99
C LEU A 641 30.99 28.67 -12.18
N TYR A 642 31.26 29.49 -11.15
CA TYR A 642 31.13 30.94 -11.24
C TYR A 642 32.01 31.57 -12.34
N GLN A 643 33.17 30.96 -12.62
CA GLN A 643 34.08 31.41 -13.67
C GLN A 643 33.75 30.84 -15.06
N ASP A 644 32.77 29.93 -15.19
CA ASP A 644 32.39 29.39 -16.49
C ASP A 644 31.45 30.36 -17.23
N PRO A 645 31.78 30.75 -18.48
CA PRO A 645 30.99 31.68 -19.28
C PRO A 645 29.64 31.11 -19.77
N THR A 646 29.36 29.82 -19.56
CA THR A 646 28.10 29.20 -19.99
C THR A 646 26.94 29.40 -19.02
N LEU A 647 27.20 29.80 -17.77
CA LEU A 647 26.15 30.10 -16.80
C LEU A 647 25.67 31.55 -16.94
N ASP A 648 24.40 31.76 -16.63
CA ASP A 648 23.78 33.08 -16.69
C ASP A 648 24.00 33.91 -15.40
N ALA A 649 23.55 35.16 -15.43
CA ALA A 649 23.72 36.09 -14.33
C ALA A 649 22.94 35.69 -13.06
N GLU A 650 21.84 34.95 -13.19
CA GLU A 650 21.05 34.50 -12.04
C GLU A 650 21.72 33.32 -11.35
N GLN A 651 22.20 32.35 -12.13
CA GLN A 651 23.00 31.22 -11.67
C GLN A 651 24.28 31.71 -10.97
N HIS A 652 24.97 32.71 -11.54
CA HIS A 652 26.12 33.35 -10.88
C HIS A 652 25.77 33.96 -9.52
N ARG A 653 24.59 34.57 -9.37
CA ARG A 653 24.13 35.15 -8.09
C ARG A 653 23.90 34.06 -7.04
N VAL A 654 23.29 32.94 -7.41
CA VAL A 654 23.08 31.79 -6.52
C VAL A 654 24.43 31.23 -6.06
N LEU A 655 25.38 31.05 -6.99
CA LEU A 655 26.73 30.58 -6.66
C LEU A 655 27.47 31.52 -5.71
N LEU A 656 27.39 32.83 -5.92
CA LEU A 656 27.98 33.82 -5.00
C LEU A 656 27.37 33.74 -3.60
N ASN A 657 26.05 33.56 -3.50
CA ASN A 657 25.38 33.39 -2.21
C ASN A 657 25.84 32.11 -1.51
N ASN A 658 26.00 30.99 -2.24
CA ASN A 658 26.51 29.74 -1.69
C ASN A 658 27.96 29.89 -1.19
N ILE A 659 28.81 30.60 -1.92
CA ILE A 659 30.19 30.92 -1.50
C ILE A 659 30.19 31.82 -0.26
N ALA A 660 29.31 32.81 -0.19
CA ALA A 660 29.21 33.73 0.94
C ALA A 660 28.63 33.06 2.19
N GLY A 661 27.76 32.06 2.03
CA GLY A 661 27.14 31.29 3.11
C GLY A 661 28.13 30.40 3.87
N ILE A 662 29.25 30.02 3.24
CA ILE A 662 30.32 29.26 3.89
C ILE A 662 31.21 30.25 4.66
N ALA A 663 31.24 30.12 5.98
CA ALA A 663 32.04 30.95 6.87
C ALA A 663 33.04 30.12 7.67
N CYS A 664 34.29 30.55 7.69
CA CYS A 664 35.34 30.01 8.56
C CYS A 664 36.03 31.18 9.28
N SER A 665 36.38 31.00 10.55
CA SER A 665 37.00 32.02 11.39
C SER A 665 38.47 32.30 11.09
N ASP A 666 39.09 31.52 10.21
CA ASP A 666 40.53 31.56 9.96
C ASP A 666 40.95 32.66 8.98
N ALA A 667 42.11 33.28 9.25
CA ALA A 667 42.63 34.41 8.46
C ALA A 667 42.94 34.09 6.98
N TRP A 668 43.21 32.82 6.65
CA TRP A 668 43.48 32.39 5.26
C TRP A 668 42.20 32.36 4.41
N PHE A 669 41.04 32.14 5.04
CA PHE A 669 39.78 31.82 4.36
C PHE A 669 39.27 32.96 3.49
N GLU A 670 39.27 34.18 4.02
CA GLU A 670 38.84 35.39 3.30
C GLU A 670 39.67 35.62 2.03
N SER A 671 40.99 35.44 2.12
CA SER A 671 41.89 35.59 0.96
C SER A 671 41.66 34.52 -0.10
N PHE A 672 41.27 33.30 0.31
CA PHE A 672 40.94 32.21 -0.60
C PHE A 672 39.61 32.45 -1.29
N ARG A 673 38.57 32.85 -0.54
CA ARG A 673 37.23 33.17 -1.05
C ARG A 673 37.29 34.28 -2.11
N ASP A 674 37.95 35.39 -1.79
CA ASP A 674 38.14 36.49 -2.73
C ASP A 674 38.95 36.07 -3.96
N GLY A 675 39.97 35.22 -3.76
CA GLY A 675 40.79 34.69 -4.84
C GLY A 675 40.00 33.82 -5.82
N LEU A 676 39.07 32.99 -5.33
CA LEU A 676 38.19 32.18 -6.16
C LEU A 676 37.27 33.04 -7.03
N ILE A 677 36.68 34.10 -6.46
CA ILE A 677 35.77 35.02 -7.19
C ILE A 677 36.54 35.85 -8.23
N LYS A 678 37.80 36.21 -7.95
CA LYS A 678 38.67 36.97 -8.87
C LYS A 678 39.34 36.09 -9.93
N GLY A 679 39.24 34.76 -9.84
CA GLY A 679 39.93 33.83 -10.74
C GLY A 679 41.42 33.64 -10.45
N GLU A 680 41.91 34.17 -9.33
CA GLU A 680 43.28 34.01 -8.83
C GLU A 680 43.29 33.34 -7.45
N PRO A 681 42.82 32.07 -7.35
CA PRO A 681 42.67 31.41 -6.05
C PRO A 681 44.04 31.20 -5.38
N VAL A 682 44.11 31.58 -4.09
CA VAL A 682 45.25 31.35 -3.20
C VAL A 682 45.19 29.92 -2.68
N ARG A 683 46.34 29.28 -2.43
CA ARG A 683 46.36 27.92 -1.88
C ARG A 683 46.07 27.92 -0.37
N PRO A 684 45.07 27.17 0.12
CA PRO A 684 44.86 26.99 1.55
C PRO A 684 46.04 26.28 2.24
N PRO A 685 46.25 26.46 3.56
CA PRO A 685 47.28 25.74 4.31
C PRO A 685 47.07 24.21 4.29
N ARG A 686 48.15 23.44 4.15
CA ARG A 686 48.09 21.96 4.05
C ARG A 686 47.53 21.31 5.30
N GLU A 687 47.99 21.77 6.47
CA GLU A 687 47.59 21.25 7.78
C GLU A 687 46.07 21.31 7.96
N ILE A 688 45.42 22.37 7.47
CA ILE A 688 43.97 22.55 7.60
C ILE A 688 43.21 21.61 6.66
N LEU A 689 43.70 21.42 5.43
CA LEU A 689 43.08 20.50 4.47
C LEU A 689 43.18 19.05 4.94
N GLU A 690 44.36 18.61 5.40
CA GLU A 690 44.62 17.21 5.72
C GLU A 690 44.18 16.84 7.15
N GLU A 691 44.42 17.69 8.16
CA GLU A 691 44.18 17.34 9.57
C GLU A 691 42.76 17.68 10.05
N GLN A 692 42.15 18.76 9.54
CA GLN A 692 40.84 19.24 10.02
C GLN A 692 39.68 18.83 9.11
N GLN A 693 39.93 18.69 7.80
CA GLN A 693 38.88 18.45 6.80
C GLN A 693 39.04 17.08 6.09
N GLY A 694 40.16 16.38 6.29
CA GLY A 694 40.40 15.06 5.68
C GLY A 694 40.51 15.08 4.15
N ILE A 695 40.76 16.24 3.54
CA ILE A 695 40.84 16.44 2.09
C ILE A 695 42.30 16.27 1.64
N ASP A 696 42.52 15.50 0.56
CA ASP A 696 43.85 15.40 -0.07
C ASP A 696 44.28 16.76 -0.62
N SER A 697 45.30 17.36 -0.01
CA SER A 697 45.86 18.64 -0.44
C SER A 697 46.39 18.58 -1.88
N SER A 698 46.84 17.41 -2.33
CA SER A 698 47.37 17.22 -3.68
C SER A 698 46.28 17.36 -4.75
N ALA A 699 45.13 16.71 -4.56
CA ALA A 699 43.97 16.80 -5.43
C ALA A 699 43.32 18.20 -5.38
N PHE A 700 43.22 18.79 -4.19
CA PHE A 700 42.65 20.13 -4.03
C PHE A 700 43.49 21.20 -4.73
N TYR A 701 44.82 21.20 -4.55
CA TYR A 701 45.71 22.13 -5.24
C TYR A 701 45.74 21.90 -6.75
N LEU A 702 45.57 20.66 -7.20
CA LEU A 702 45.44 20.36 -8.62
C LEU A 702 44.20 21.07 -9.22
N GLY A 703 43.05 21.04 -8.53
CA GLY A 703 41.85 21.77 -8.92
C GLY A 703 42.05 23.30 -8.94
N VAL A 704 42.63 23.85 -7.88
CA VAL A 704 42.92 25.30 -7.76
C VAL A 704 43.87 25.79 -8.87
N ASP A 705 44.97 25.07 -9.09
CA ASP A 705 45.96 25.43 -10.11
C ASP A 705 45.40 25.32 -11.54
N THR A 706 44.50 24.37 -11.77
CA THR A 706 43.88 24.18 -13.09
C THR A 706 42.82 25.24 -13.36
N LEU A 707 41.98 25.59 -12.37
CA LEU A 707 41.06 26.73 -12.46
C LEU A 707 41.81 28.01 -12.79
N ARG A 708 42.86 28.35 -12.01
CA ARG A 708 43.66 29.55 -12.25
C ARG A 708 44.23 29.59 -13.67
N ARG A 709 44.69 28.44 -14.19
CA ARG A 709 45.20 28.34 -15.56
C ARG A 709 44.12 28.47 -16.63
N LEU A 710 42.89 28.03 -16.37
CA LEU A 710 41.79 28.19 -17.32
C LEU A 710 41.33 29.66 -17.37
N VAL A 711 41.15 30.29 -16.21
CA VAL A 711 40.67 31.70 -16.11
C VAL A 711 41.68 32.71 -16.66
N LEU A 712 42.97 32.59 -16.30
CA LEU A 712 44.02 33.50 -16.81
C LEU A 712 44.15 33.46 -18.35
N VAL A 713 43.62 32.43 -18.99
CA VAL A 713 43.92 32.05 -20.37
C VAL A 713 42.74 32.24 -21.31
N GLU A 714 41.55 32.57 -20.79
CA GLU A 714 40.30 32.78 -21.53
C GLU A 714 40.44 33.82 -22.65
N ASN A 715 41.41 34.72 -22.55
CA ASN A 715 41.69 35.68 -23.62
C ASN A 715 42.62 35.18 -24.74
N ARG A 716 43.50 34.16 -24.56
CA ARG A 716 44.59 33.91 -25.56
C ARG A 716 45.18 32.51 -25.78
N THR A 717 44.83 31.39 -25.09
CA THR A 717 45.05 29.96 -25.51
C THR A 717 45.44 28.97 -24.39
N GLY A 718 44.64 27.92 -24.16
CA GLY A 718 45.20 26.58 -23.94
C GLY A 718 44.48 25.63 -22.99
N VAL A 719 43.96 24.55 -23.58
CA VAL A 719 43.57 23.30 -22.91
C VAL A 719 44.69 22.82 -21.96
N PRO A 720 44.39 22.31 -20.76
CA PRO A 720 45.39 21.71 -19.87
C PRO A 720 46.13 20.54 -20.55
N ARG A 721 47.38 20.31 -20.15
CA ARG A 721 48.17 19.18 -20.71
C ARG A 721 47.53 17.85 -20.34
N THR A 722 47.67 16.86 -21.21
CA THR A 722 47.16 15.49 -20.96
C THR A 722 47.64 14.89 -19.65
N LYS A 723 48.88 15.16 -19.20
CA LYS A 723 49.36 14.72 -17.88
C LYS A 723 48.49 15.26 -16.73
N ILE A 724 48.09 16.53 -16.81
CA ILE A 724 47.26 17.18 -15.78
C ILE A 724 45.83 16.65 -15.87
N LEU A 725 45.29 16.51 -17.08
CA LEU A 725 43.97 15.92 -17.30
C LEU A 725 43.88 14.49 -16.76
N ARG A 726 44.93 13.68 -16.93
CA ARG A 726 45.03 12.33 -16.35
C ARG A 726 45.01 12.35 -14.83
N GLN A 727 45.74 13.28 -14.21
CA GLN A 727 45.74 13.45 -12.74
C GLN A 727 44.38 13.91 -12.22
N LEU A 728 43.73 14.85 -12.92
CA LEU A 728 42.36 15.29 -12.60
C LEU A 728 41.38 14.12 -12.68
N GLN A 729 41.46 13.31 -13.73
CA GLN A 729 40.60 12.12 -13.88
C GLN A 729 40.83 11.10 -12.77
N GLN A 730 42.10 10.83 -12.41
CA GLN A 730 42.43 9.92 -11.31
C GLN A 730 41.89 10.42 -9.97
N ALA A 731 42.03 11.73 -9.69
CA ALA A 731 41.50 12.33 -8.47
C ALA A 731 39.96 12.36 -8.45
N LYS A 732 39.30 12.58 -9.60
CA LYS A 732 37.84 12.46 -9.73
C LYS A 732 37.34 11.03 -9.47
N ASP A 733 38.04 10.03 -9.98
CA ASP A 733 37.62 8.63 -9.88
C ASP A 733 37.95 8.01 -8.50
N ASP A 734 38.77 8.66 -7.66
CA ASP A 734 39.08 8.19 -6.31
C ASP A 734 37.88 8.37 -5.36
N PRO A 735 37.32 7.28 -4.80
CA PRO A 735 36.15 7.34 -3.91
C PRO A 735 36.44 7.95 -2.53
N ARG A 736 37.71 8.15 -2.15
CA ARG A 736 38.09 8.74 -0.85
C ARG A 736 37.87 10.25 -0.81
N HIS A 737 37.80 10.91 -1.96
CA HIS A 737 37.55 12.35 -2.02
C HIS A 737 36.07 12.67 -1.81
N GLY A 738 35.81 13.79 -1.15
CA GLY A 738 34.46 14.31 -0.94
C GLY A 738 33.72 14.60 -2.27
N PRO A 739 32.38 14.59 -2.25
CA PRO A 739 31.56 14.78 -3.45
C PRO A 739 31.76 16.16 -4.09
N GLY A 740 31.98 17.21 -3.28
CA GLY A 740 32.23 18.57 -3.73
C GLY A 740 33.52 18.67 -4.54
N LEU A 741 34.62 18.15 -4.00
CA LEU A 741 35.90 18.12 -4.71
C LEU A 741 35.81 17.31 -6.00
N ARG A 742 35.20 16.12 -5.97
CA ARG A 742 35.08 15.27 -7.17
C ARG A 742 34.26 15.93 -8.27
N LEU A 743 33.17 16.63 -7.92
CA LEU A 743 32.39 17.40 -8.87
C LEU A 743 33.14 18.64 -9.37
N ALA A 744 33.93 19.32 -8.53
CA ALA A 744 34.78 20.43 -8.97
C ALA A 744 35.79 19.98 -10.04
N LEU A 745 36.41 18.82 -9.83
CA LEU A 745 37.31 18.20 -10.81
C LEU A 745 36.56 17.79 -12.09
N ALA A 746 35.33 17.28 -11.96
CA ALA A 746 34.47 16.98 -13.11
C ALA A 746 34.12 18.23 -13.93
N ALA A 747 33.80 19.36 -13.28
CA ALA A 747 33.51 20.63 -13.94
C ALA A 747 34.74 21.19 -14.69
N LEU A 748 35.93 21.07 -14.10
CA LEU A 748 37.19 21.45 -14.76
C LEU A 748 37.53 20.57 -15.97
N LEU A 749 37.25 19.27 -15.87
CA LEU A 749 37.40 18.33 -16.99
C LEU A 749 36.38 18.62 -18.09
N SER A 750 35.13 18.92 -17.75
CA SER A 750 34.06 19.30 -18.69
C SER A 750 34.40 20.60 -19.44
N TRP A 751 34.87 21.63 -18.72
CA TRP A 751 35.35 22.87 -19.33
C TRP A 751 36.52 22.59 -20.29
N SER A 752 37.46 21.73 -19.88
CA SER A 752 38.60 21.33 -20.72
C SER A 752 38.15 20.58 -21.99
N GLU A 753 37.16 19.70 -21.87
CA GLU A 753 36.56 18.96 -23.00
C GLU A 753 35.92 19.91 -24.00
N ARG A 754 35.10 20.86 -23.53
CA ARG A 754 34.47 21.88 -24.39
C ARG A 754 35.51 22.67 -25.19
N LEU A 755 36.60 23.08 -24.54
CA LEU A 755 37.71 23.78 -25.20
C LEU A 755 38.47 22.91 -26.21
N MET A 756 38.53 21.59 -26.00
CA MET A 756 39.13 20.63 -26.94
C MET A 756 38.22 20.37 -28.14
N LEU A 757 36.92 20.17 -27.93
CA LEU A 757 35.94 19.92 -28.98
C LEU A 757 35.81 21.12 -29.93
N ALA A 758 35.86 22.34 -29.40
CA ALA A 758 35.93 23.56 -30.22
C ALA A 758 37.14 23.59 -31.17
N ARG A 759 38.21 22.83 -30.87
CA ARG A 759 39.46 22.77 -31.64
C ARG A 759 39.58 21.50 -32.50
N SER A 760 38.86 20.43 -32.19
CA SER A 760 38.92 19.16 -32.92
C SER A 760 38.35 19.24 -34.33
N GLY A 761 37.50 20.24 -34.62
CA GLY A 761 36.98 20.51 -35.98
C GLY A 761 38.03 21.07 -36.96
N SER A 762 39.23 21.45 -36.50
CA SER A 762 40.30 21.95 -37.36
C SER A 762 41.04 20.82 -38.07
N GLN A 763 41.21 20.93 -39.40
CA GLN A 763 41.98 19.94 -40.17
C GLN A 763 43.47 20.01 -39.81
N PRO A 764 44.17 18.86 -39.71
CA PRO A 764 45.61 18.86 -39.52
C PRO A 764 46.29 19.56 -40.71
N VAL A 765 47.09 20.58 -40.41
CA VAL A 765 47.87 21.29 -41.43
C VAL A 765 48.87 20.33 -42.05
N SER A 766 48.98 20.33 -43.39
CA SER A 766 49.95 19.50 -44.12
C SER A 766 51.35 19.62 -43.51
N GLU A 767 52.00 18.47 -43.31
CA GLU A 767 53.32 18.39 -42.67
C GLU A 767 54.33 19.30 -43.39
N TRP A 768 54.22 19.41 -44.72
CA TRP A 768 55.12 20.17 -45.60
C TRP A 768 54.92 21.69 -45.61
N ASN A 769 53.89 22.22 -44.95
CA ASN A 769 53.71 23.68 -44.79
C ASN A 769 54.63 24.24 -43.68
N MET A 770 55.91 24.41 -44.00
CA MET A 770 56.96 24.82 -43.05
C MET A 770 56.79 26.24 -42.47
N LEU A 771 55.96 27.08 -43.10
CA LEU A 771 55.68 28.46 -42.67
C LEU A 771 54.49 28.57 -41.70
N SER A 772 53.77 27.47 -41.45
CA SER A 772 52.64 27.46 -40.50
C SER A 772 53.14 27.29 -39.06
N LEU A 773 53.54 28.41 -38.43
CA LEU A 773 54.13 28.41 -37.08
C LEU A 773 53.17 27.87 -35.99
N ASN A 774 51.86 28.04 -36.17
CA ASN A 774 50.83 27.54 -35.24
C ASN A 774 50.32 26.13 -35.59
N SER A 775 51.20 25.25 -36.09
CA SER A 775 50.85 23.84 -36.36
C SER A 775 51.71 22.88 -35.53
N ARG A 776 51.26 21.63 -35.45
CA ARG A 776 51.95 20.52 -34.79
C ARG A 776 52.74 19.70 -35.81
N LEU A 777 53.90 19.17 -35.39
CA LEU A 777 54.74 18.31 -36.23
C LEU A 777 55.09 17.01 -35.49
N GLY A 778 54.76 15.87 -36.12
CA GLY A 778 55.06 14.55 -35.58
C GLY A 778 56.57 14.24 -35.55
N ARG A 779 56.96 13.19 -34.80
CA ARG A 779 58.38 12.83 -34.62
C ARG A 779 59.08 12.49 -35.93
N VAL A 780 58.43 11.66 -36.76
CA VAL A 780 58.98 11.19 -38.05
C VAL A 780 59.12 12.36 -39.02
N ALA A 781 58.07 13.17 -39.16
CA ALA A 781 58.08 14.35 -40.02
C ALA A 781 59.12 15.39 -39.55
N CYS A 782 59.32 15.58 -38.24
CA CYS A 782 60.36 16.42 -37.69
C CYS A 782 61.77 15.93 -38.06
N ALA A 783 62.03 14.63 -37.94
CA ALA A 783 63.32 14.04 -38.32
C ALA A 783 63.57 14.19 -39.84
N GLN A 784 62.57 13.88 -40.66
CA GLN A 784 62.63 14.00 -42.11
C GLN A 784 62.88 15.44 -42.57
N GLN A 785 62.11 16.41 -42.06
CA GLN A 785 62.27 17.83 -42.41
C GLN A 785 63.60 18.39 -41.94
N SER A 786 64.07 18.00 -40.74
CA SER A 786 65.36 18.44 -40.23
C SER A 786 66.52 17.91 -41.09
N LEU A 787 66.53 16.61 -41.42
CA LEU A 787 67.56 15.99 -42.25
C LEU A 787 67.55 16.55 -43.69
N MET A 788 66.37 16.69 -44.28
CA MET A 788 66.21 17.25 -45.62
C MET A 788 66.68 18.71 -45.69
N CYS A 789 66.33 19.53 -44.68
CA CYS A 789 66.73 20.93 -44.62
C CYS A 789 68.26 21.08 -44.46
N GLN A 790 68.89 20.25 -43.62
CA GLN A 790 70.35 20.24 -43.45
C GLN A 790 71.07 19.77 -44.73
N GLY A 791 70.60 18.68 -45.35
CA GLY A 791 71.17 18.17 -46.60
C GLY A 791 71.07 19.17 -47.76
N LEU A 792 69.91 19.81 -47.91
CA LEU A 792 69.69 20.84 -48.93
C LEU A 792 70.54 22.08 -48.70
N ALA A 793 70.71 22.50 -47.44
CA ALA A 793 71.57 23.63 -47.07
C ALA A 793 73.04 23.37 -47.42
N VAL A 794 73.55 22.18 -47.11
CA VAL A 794 74.93 21.78 -47.46
C VAL A 794 75.10 21.78 -48.98
N PHE A 795 74.17 21.17 -49.72
CA PHE A 795 74.21 21.14 -51.19
C PHE A 795 74.21 22.56 -51.81
N LEU A 796 73.27 23.42 -51.39
CA LEU A 796 73.15 24.78 -51.90
C LEU A 796 74.35 25.66 -51.50
N SER A 797 74.89 25.49 -50.30
CA SER A 797 76.07 26.23 -49.84
C SER A 797 77.31 25.89 -50.69
N LEU A 798 77.51 24.60 -50.99
CA LEU A 798 78.59 24.11 -51.86
C LEU A 798 78.41 24.56 -53.31
N ALA A 799 77.18 24.62 -53.81
CA ALA A 799 76.87 25.03 -55.18
C ALA A 799 76.94 26.56 -55.40
N SER A 800 76.77 27.37 -54.36
CA SER A 800 76.66 28.84 -54.50
C SER A 800 77.94 29.55 -54.92
N GLY A 801 79.12 28.98 -54.64
CA GLY A 801 80.43 29.54 -54.97
C GLY A 801 80.76 30.90 -54.34
N ASN A 802 79.85 31.50 -53.56
CA ASN A 802 79.97 32.83 -52.97
C ASN A 802 79.71 32.77 -51.45
N ALA A 803 80.69 33.21 -50.67
CA ALA A 803 80.64 33.19 -49.20
C ALA A 803 79.44 33.97 -48.63
N GLN A 804 79.03 35.08 -49.24
CA GLN A 804 77.88 35.87 -48.77
C GLN A 804 76.55 35.15 -49.01
N VAL A 805 76.42 34.45 -50.15
CA VAL A 805 75.24 33.66 -50.48
C VAL A 805 75.18 32.42 -49.58
N ALA A 806 76.31 31.76 -49.33
CA ALA A 806 76.41 30.65 -48.38
C ALA A 806 76.00 31.05 -46.95
N LEU A 807 76.43 32.23 -46.48
CA LEU A 807 76.02 32.76 -45.17
C LEU A 807 74.51 33.03 -45.11
N GLY A 808 73.93 33.57 -46.19
CA GLY A 808 72.49 33.77 -46.32
C GLY A 808 71.70 32.46 -46.29
N ILE A 809 72.19 31.41 -46.97
CA ILE A 809 71.58 30.06 -46.95
C ILE A 809 71.59 29.50 -45.52
N VAL A 810 72.73 29.58 -44.82
CA VAL A 810 72.84 29.11 -43.42
C VAL A 810 71.86 29.86 -42.50
N ALA A 811 71.73 31.18 -42.65
CA ALA A 811 70.79 31.96 -41.85
C ALA A 811 69.33 31.55 -42.08
N VAL A 812 68.93 31.30 -43.33
CA VAL A 812 67.59 30.79 -43.67
C VAL A 812 67.38 29.38 -43.12
N THR A 813 68.39 28.51 -43.21
CA THR A 813 68.33 27.15 -42.64
C THR A 813 68.13 27.18 -41.13
N VAL A 814 68.81 28.08 -40.40
CA VAL A 814 68.61 28.24 -38.95
C VAL A 814 67.18 28.67 -38.64
N LEU A 815 66.60 29.60 -39.39
CA LEU A 815 65.21 30.03 -39.20
C LEU A 815 64.20 28.90 -39.44
N VAL A 816 64.41 28.08 -40.49
CA VAL A 816 63.57 26.91 -40.78
C VAL A 816 63.70 25.85 -39.68
N GLN A 817 64.91 25.62 -39.16
CA GLN A 817 65.13 24.70 -38.04
C GLN A 817 64.45 25.17 -36.76
N LEU A 818 64.48 26.47 -36.46
CA LEU A 818 63.73 27.04 -35.34
C LEU A 818 62.22 26.86 -35.52
N SER A 819 61.69 27.00 -36.74
CA SER A 819 60.29 26.69 -37.06
C SER A 819 59.95 25.21 -36.82
N ILE A 820 60.80 24.28 -37.29
CA ILE A 820 60.61 22.83 -37.09
C ILE A 820 60.62 22.48 -35.59
N ILE A 821 61.60 22.99 -34.84
CA ILE A 821 61.72 22.79 -33.40
C ILE A 821 60.51 23.38 -32.67
N LEU A 822 60.04 24.56 -33.07
CA LEU A 822 58.85 25.19 -32.49
C LEU A 822 57.58 24.36 -32.72
N ARG A 823 57.35 23.89 -33.95
CA ARG A 823 56.20 23.01 -34.29
C ARG A 823 56.27 21.65 -33.58
N ARG A 824 57.48 21.13 -33.34
CA ARG A 824 57.69 19.93 -32.51
C ARG A 824 57.39 20.22 -31.03
N LEU A 825 57.86 21.34 -30.49
CA LEU A 825 57.53 21.78 -29.13
C LEU A 825 56.02 21.99 -28.97
N HIS A 826 55.34 22.50 -29.99
CA HIS A 826 53.89 22.62 -30.04
C HIS A 826 53.19 21.26 -29.96
N ASP A 827 53.73 20.22 -30.61
CA ASP A 827 53.19 18.86 -30.50
C ASP A 827 53.32 18.27 -29.09
N ILE A 828 54.34 18.67 -28.32
CA ILE A 828 54.57 18.26 -26.93
C ILE A 828 53.76 19.14 -25.94
N GLY A 829 53.09 20.20 -26.42
CA GLY A 829 52.32 21.14 -25.58
C GLY A 829 53.16 22.26 -24.94
N PHE A 830 54.34 22.52 -25.47
CA PHE A 830 55.20 23.66 -25.10
C PHE A 830 55.08 24.80 -26.12
N GLY A 831 55.58 25.99 -25.81
CA GLY A 831 55.49 27.15 -26.70
C GLY A 831 56.80 27.90 -26.82
N VAL A 832 56.73 29.12 -27.35
CA VAL A 832 57.90 29.95 -27.67
C VAL A 832 58.83 30.16 -26.47
N ALA A 833 58.29 30.27 -25.23
CA ALA A 833 59.13 30.39 -24.04
C ALA A 833 60.10 29.21 -23.85
N MET A 834 59.66 27.98 -24.13
CA MET A 834 60.54 26.80 -24.08
C MET A 834 61.50 26.73 -25.27
N LEU A 835 61.13 27.29 -26.43
CA LEU A 835 62.07 27.44 -27.54
C LEU A 835 63.23 28.37 -27.13
N LEU A 836 62.94 29.48 -26.46
CA LEU A 836 63.95 30.43 -25.97
C LEU A 836 64.86 29.79 -24.91
N ILE A 837 64.28 29.08 -23.94
CA ILE A 837 65.04 28.33 -22.92
C ILE A 837 65.89 27.25 -23.59
N GLY A 838 65.31 26.51 -24.55
CA GLY A 838 66.00 25.50 -25.32
C GLY A 838 67.18 26.07 -26.11
N MET A 839 67.00 27.22 -26.76
CA MET A 839 68.07 27.92 -27.48
C MET A 839 69.22 28.35 -26.55
N ALA A 840 68.90 28.90 -25.37
CA ALA A 840 69.91 29.25 -24.39
C ALA A 840 70.68 28.01 -23.90
N LEU A 841 69.95 26.91 -23.66
CA LEU A 841 70.54 25.67 -23.16
C LEU A 841 71.33 24.91 -24.24
N THR A 842 71.00 25.06 -25.52
CA THR A 842 71.77 24.45 -26.63
C THR A 842 73.20 24.96 -26.76
N ILE A 843 73.50 26.14 -26.19
CA ILE A 843 74.88 26.66 -26.12
C ILE A 843 75.76 25.77 -25.22
N VAL A 844 75.17 25.21 -24.17
CA VAL A 844 75.85 24.34 -23.20
C VAL A 844 75.67 22.86 -23.55
N LEU A 845 74.51 22.49 -24.12
CA LEU A 845 74.13 21.13 -24.48
C LEU A 845 73.76 21.05 -25.98
N PRO A 846 74.73 20.90 -26.89
CA PRO A 846 74.50 21.00 -28.33
C PRO A 846 73.57 19.91 -28.89
N PHE A 847 73.43 18.77 -28.21
CA PHE A 847 72.57 17.65 -28.62
C PHE A 847 71.15 17.70 -28.03
N LEU A 848 70.81 18.73 -27.24
CA LEU A 848 69.46 18.89 -26.66
C LEU A 848 68.31 18.80 -27.67
N PRO A 849 68.41 19.32 -28.91
CA PRO A 849 67.32 19.25 -29.89
C PRO A 849 67.00 17.81 -30.32
N LEU A 850 67.97 16.88 -30.24
CA LEU A 850 67.74 15.46 -30.55
C LEU A 850 66.79 14.80 -29.55
N VAL A 851 66.72 15.30 -28.31
CA VAL A 851 65.78 14.80 -27.28
C VAL A 851 64.33 14.99 -27.72
N LEU A 852 64.04 16.04 -28.51
CA LEU A 852 62.69 16.32 -29.04
C LEU A 852 62.20 15.26 -30.02
N LEU A 853 63.10 14.47 -30.62
CA LEU A 853 62.76 13.35 -31.50
C LEU A 853 62.36 12.09 -30.71
N VAL A 854 62.79 11.98 -29.44
CA VAL A 854 62.49 10.83 -28.57
C VAL A 854 61.19 11.02 -27.81
N LEU A 855 60.92 12.24 -27.34
CA LEU A 855 59.77 12.53 -26.47
C LEU A 855 58.40 12.34 -27.15
N PRO A 856 57.45 11.63 -26.51
CA PRO A 856 56.07 12.07 -26.31
C PRO A 856 55.45 13.14 -27.19
N GLY A 857 54.70 12.85 -28.26
CA GLY A 857 53.72 13.84 -28.75
C GLY A 857 52.48 13.80 -27.85
N ASP A 858 51.74 14.90 -27.74
CA ASP A 858 50.48 14.91 -26.98
C ASP A 858 49.41 14.12 -27.73
N SER A 859 48.75 13.15 -27.08
CA SER A 859 47.77 12.29 -27.75
C SER A 859 46.42 12.98 -27.96
N LEU A 860 46.12 14.00 -27.16
CA LEU A 860 44.87 14.75 -27.23
C LEU A 860 45.02 16.05 -28.05
N PRO A 861 43.91 16.66 -28.50
CA PRO A 861 43.91 18.01 -29.04
C PRO A 861 44.48 18.99 -28.02
N ASN A 862 45.46 19.77 -28.43
CA ASN A 862 46.07 20.77 -27.55
C ASN A 862 45.87 22.18 -28.14
N ARG A 863 46.52 23.18 -27.55
CA ARG A 863 46.36 24.58 -27.98
C ARG A 863 46.77 24.87 -29.43
N TYR A 864 47.51 23.97 -30.07
CA TYR A 864 48.02 24.11 -31.44
C TYR A 864 47.31 23.20 -32.45
N GLY A 865 46.21 22.56 -32.06
CA GLY A 865 45.36 21.75 -32.93
C GLY A 865 45.42 20.25 -32.66
N VAL A 866 44.83 19.48 -33.58
CA VAL A 866 44.74 18.01 -33.53
C VAL A 866 46.11 17.34 -33.71
N PRO A 867 46.32 16.14 -33.12
CA PRO A 867 47.59 15.44 -33.22
C PRO A 867 47.97 15.08 -34.67
N PRO A 868 49.26 15.25 -35.05
CA PRO A 868 49.74 14.93 -36.40
C PRO A 868 49.73 13.41 -36.63
N GLY A 869 48.94 12.95 -37.61
CA GLY A 869 48.75 11.54 -37.93
C GLY A 869 47.74 10.78 -37.06
N GLY A 870 47.00 11.47 -36.18
CA GLY A 870 46.03 10.84 -35.27
C GLY A 870 44.70 10.46 -35.93
N GLU A 871 44.11 9.36 -35.47
CA GLU A 871 42.74 8.93 -35.78
C GLU A 871 41.78 10.11 -35.61
N LYS A 872 40.84 10.30 -36.54
CA LYS A 872 39.79 11.34 -36.49
C LYS A 872 38.87 11.22 -35.26
N HIS A 873 39.19 10.34 -34.31
CA HIS A 873 38.32 9.75 -33.29
C HIS A 873 38.94 9.83 -31.88
N ALA A 874 39.94 10.68 -31.64
CA ALA A 874 40.64 10.78 -30.36
C ALA A 874 39.76 11.11 -29.13
N LEU A 875 38.55 11.67 -29.35
CA LEU A 875 37.54 11.95 -28.33
C LEU A 875 36.25 11.14 -28.56
N GLU A 876 36.28 10.05 -29.34
CA GLU A 876 35.11 9.17 -29.50
C GLU A 876 34.69 8.60 -28.13
N GLY A 877 33.49 8.97 -27.69
CA GLY A 877 32.95 8.59 -26.38
C GLY A 877 33.27 9.57 -25.24
N GLY A 878 33.90 10.71 -25.53
CA GLY A 878 34.19 11.80 -24.58
C GLY A 878 35.59 11.75 -23.96
N LEU A 879 35.99 12.87 -23.33
CA LEU A 879 37.31 13.05 -22.73
C LEU A 879 37.58 12.03 -21.62
N GLN A 880 36.60 11.74 -20.78
CA GLN A 880 36.73 10.78 -19.68
C GLN A 880 37.10 9.38 -20.19
N ALA A 881 36.42 8.89 -21.25
CA ALA A 881 36.72 7.60 -21.86
C ALA A 881 38.14 7.59 -22.48
N ALA A 882 38.52 8.67 -23.17
CA ALA A 882 39.87 8.80 -23.73
C ALA A 882 40.96 8.80 -22.65
N LEU A 883 40.76 9.51 -21.53
CA LEU A 883 41.70 9.55 -20.42
C LEU A 883 41.81 8.20 -19.69
N ARG A 884 40.69 7.48 -19.53
CA ARG A 884 40.69 6.13 -18.96
C ARG A 884 41.45 5.14 -19.85
N ARG A 885 41.30 5.21 -21.18
CA ARG A 885 42.11 4.40 -22.13
C ARG A 885 43.60 4.71 -22.07
N LEU A 886 43.99 5.95 -21.77
CA LEU A 886 45.39 6.37 -21.61
C LEU A 886 45.97 6.03 -20.24
N ASN A 887 45.12 5.70 -19.27
CA ASN A 887 45.49 5.28 -17.91
C ASN A 887 45.55 3.77 -17.75
N ALA A 888 44.81 3.01 -18.57
CA ALA A 888 44.98 1.57 -18.77
C ALA A 888 46.33 1.26 -19.42
#